data_AF-A0A2E2APB5-F1
#
_entry.id   AF-A0A2E2APB5-F1
#
_cell.length_a   1.000
_cell.length_b   1.000
_cell.length_c   1.000
_cell.angle_alpha   90.00
_cell.angle_beta   90.00
_cell.angle_gamma   90.00
#
_symmetry.space_group_name_H-M   'P 1'
#
loop_
_entity.id
_entity.type
_entity.pdbx_description
1 polymer ?
#
loop_
_entity_poly.entity_id
_entity_poly.type
_entity_poly.pdbx_seq_one_letter_code
_entity_poly.pdbx_strand_id
1 'polypeptide(L)'
;MFRHTPIQSIFTIALTALIVLGTSLNSAQADITAQQVNTAIEKGVKFLRGQQKEDGSYPDFAAPNGTVLFPNGVTSLTTLALLNCGYDGQDQTVSKALKYIRSAPASGTTYVVSLQLMVFCQAEPQKDKLHIKRLAEWLVGTQTESGGWGYLEQSVSSDPSNSQFALLALYEAERQGILIPNSTWNKAEQYWTSRQTANGGWNYDSKFGVKPTISMTCAGVASLMVTRGKAGKEKNRFTNGQVNCCGDPPERDAIDRGMIWLGRNIKVGATASSSAYYYQMYCIERVGRLTGTRFIGNTDWYRMGCEHIVGLQDQLRGSWRGSLSHGESNPMIASSFALLFLAKGRRPIAISKLAYGEEQQGNQHPQDLQNLVMQTEKRWDMYLTWQTLELEISNLSDLMESPVLFLSGKGPLSWTPKHRELIKQYVNQGGFLFVENACGDVQFDQEFRRAMAELFPDSQLTPLPPDHAIWFADQNIPPEFIGKLHGIQSCCRTSIVYASIDLGCYWELYNPRPDSGIPDNIQQDIRDRLAIGTNVLTYATNRQLKEKLERPQVTFDTTNTTSVLRKTLQIPKISHLGGSNDAPNALNNLLASLQKEAGIRVSAGTQVISLTDTLERYPVLFLHGRRTFQWSVAERQALKTFVGNGGFIFGDSICASPQFTESFRREMRIIFPEQVLRRLPSDHEMFTNDFGGFDVGKITLRSPATQMDGQRIQARESSVTPHVDGIILNGRLAVAFSPFDLSCALENQNSLECKGYLQKDAAKLGTNIVIYALQQ
;
A
#
# COMPACT_ATOMS: atom_id res chain seq x y z
N MET A 1 -3.10 50.24 49.14
CA MET A 1 -1.96 50.86 49.85
C MET A 1 -1.68 50.00 51.09
N PHE A 2 -0.41 49.84 51.45
CA PHE A 2 0.16 49.01 52.53
C PHE A 2 0.69 47.61 52.17
N ARG A 3 2.02 47.59 52.05
CA ARG A 3 2.94 46.47 52.28
C ARG A 3 2.92 46.08 53.76
N HIS A 4 3.12 44.80 54.07
CA HIS A 4 4.30 44.26 54.77
C HIS A 4 4.13 42.77 55.12
N THR A 5 5.21 42.02 54.92
CA THR A 5 5.47 40.63 55.38
C THR A 5 5.58 40.52 56.90
N PRO A 6 5.41 39.30 57.48
CA PRO A 6 6.54 38.63 58.17
C PRO A 6 6.54 37.08 58.05
N ILE A 7 7.69 36.43 57.87
CA ILE A 7 8.56 35.72 58.85
C ILE A 7 7.99 34.41 59.45
N GLN A 8 8.55 33.31 58.96
CA GLN A 8 9.03 32.05 59.56
C GLN A 8 8.48 31.51 60.91
N SER A 9 8.10 30.22 60.88
CA SER A 9 8.34 29.17 61.92
C SER A 9 8.16 27.80 61.23
N ILE A 10 9.24 27.12 60.80
CA ILE A 10 9.90 25.98 61.47
C ILE A 10 8.94 24.92 62.02
N PHE A 11 8.81 23.79 61.32
CA PHE A 11 8.83 22.46 61.94
C PHE A 11 9.49 21.44 61.01
N THR A 12 10.23 20.54 61.65
CA THR A 12 11.40 19.83 61.14
C THR A 12 11.05 18.47 60.56
N ILE A 13 11.59 18.22 59.36
CA ILE A 13 12.11 16.98 58.77
C ILE A 13 11.82 15.66 59.51
N ALA A 14 11.11 14.75 58.85
CA ALA A 14 11.45 13.33 58.86
C ALA A 14 11.18 12.72 57.47
N LEU A 15 12.29 12.43 56.80
CA LEU A 15 12.42 11.84 55.49
C LEU A 15 12.00 10.36 55.54
N THR A 16 10.98 9.96 54.77
CA THR A 16 10.89 8.59 54.26
C THR A 16 10.57 8.66 52.78
N ALA A 17 11.55 8.22 51.99
CA ALA A 17 11.51 8.18 50.56
C ALA A 17 10.39 7.24 50.08
N LEU A 18 9.29 7.81 49.59
CA LEU A 18 8.48 7.19 48.55
C LEU A 18 8.85 7.85 47.23
N ILE A 19 9.88 7.31 46.57
CA ILE A 19 9.99 7.41 45.13
C ILE A 19 8.83 6.58 44.58
N VAL A 20 7.68 7.24 44.38
CA VAL A 20 6.68 6.72 43.45
C VAL A 20 7.34 6.82 42.09
N LEU A 21 7.94 5.70 41.65
CA LEU A 21 8.14 5.39 40.25
C LEU A 21 6.75 5.47 39.62
N GLY A 22 6.37 6.67 39.18
CA GLY A 22 5.32 6.86 38.21
C GLY A 22 5.80 6.22 36.93
N THR A 23 5.65 4.89 36.83
CA THR A 23 5.48 4.26 35.53
C THR A 23 4.26 4.96 34.96
N SER A 24 4.49 5.84 34.00
CA SER A 24 3.51 6.19 33.01
C SER A 24 3.06 4.88 32.37
N LEU A 25 2.03 4.27 32.96
CA LEU A 25 1.09 3.45 32.24
C LEU A 25 0.49 4.40 31.20
N ASN A 26 1.22 4.61 30.10
CA ASN A 26 0.60 4.86 28.82
C ASN A 26 -0.35 3.68 28.66
N SER A 27 -1.63 3.90 28.98
CA SER A 27 -2.67 3.08 28.40
C SER A 27 -2.41 3.16 26.91
N ALA A 28 -1.89 2.08 26.33
CA ALA A 28 -1.74 1.94 24.91
C ALA A 28 -3.16 2.01 24.34
N GLN A 29 -3.61 3.22 24.04
CA GLN A 29 -4.81 3.43 23.26
C GLN A 29 -4.52 2.73 21.93
N ALA A 30 -5.29 1.70 21.61
CA ALA A 30 -5.05 0.92 20.41
C ALA A 30 -5.04 1.86 19.19
N ASP A 31 -4.02 1.72 18.33
CA ASP A 31 -3.89 2.52 17.11
C ASP A 31 -5.18 2.45 16.29
N ILE A 32 -5.55 3.57 15.64
CA ILE A 32 -6.71 3.62 14.74
C ILE A 32 -6.58 2.56 13.62
N THR A 33 -7.64 1.78 13.43
CA THR A 33 -7.71 0.67 12.47
C THR A 33 -8.47 1.07 11.19
N ALA A 34 -8.19 0.35 10.10
CA ALA A 34 -8.93 0.52 8.84
C ALA A 34 -10.45 0.30 9.02
N GLN A 35 -10.85 -0.68 9.84
CA GLN A 35 -12.26 -0.97 10.15
C GLN A 35 -12.95 0.21 10.85
N GLN A 36 -12.29 0.87 11.81
CA GLN A 36 -12.85 2.04 12.48
C GLN A 36 -13.03 3.21 11.50
N VAL A 37 -12.07 3.42 10.60
CA VAL A 37 -12.17 4.45 9.56
C VAL A 37 -13.31 4.13 8.58
N ASN A 38 -13.42 2.89 8.11
CA ASN A 38 -14.50 2.46 7.20
C ASN A 38 -15.88 2.65 7.86
N THR A 39 -16.02 2.28 9.13
CA THR A 39 -17.26 2.50 9.91
C THR A 39 -17.63 3.99 10.00
N ALA A 40 -16.64 4.86 10.23
CA ALA A 40 -16.87 6.30 10.28
C ALA A 40 -17.29 6.86 8.90
N ILE A 41 -16.69 6.38 7.81
CA ILE A 41 -17.07 6.72 6.44
C ILE A 41 -18.54 6.33 6.19
N GLU A 42 -18.95 5.11 6.53
CA GLU A 42 -20.32 4.62 6.35
C GLU A 42 -21.35 5.49 7.08
N LYS A 43 -21.06 5.86 8.34
CA LYS A 43 -21.90 6.77 9.13
C LYS A 43 -22.02 8.15 8.47
N GLY A 44 -20.91 8.71 7.99
CA GLY A 44 -20.87 9.99 7.28
C GLY A 44 -21.62 9.99 5.96
N VAL A 45 -21.49 8.92 5.19
CA VAL A 45 -22.23 8.71 3.95
C VAL A 45 -23.72 8.62 4.22
N LYS A 46 -24.12 7.84 5.24
CA LYS A 46 -25.53 7.72 5.65
C LYS A 46 -26.13 9.07 6.01
N PHE A 47 -25.38 9.91 6.74
CA PHE A 47 -25.78 11.27 7.05
C PHE A 47 -26.04 12.08 5.78
N LEU A 48 -25.07 12.14 4.85
CA LEU A 48 -25.19 12.92 3.61
C LEU A 48 -26.34 12.41 2.73
N ARG A 49 -26.57 11.10 2.63
CA ARG A 49 -27.73 10.54 1.92
C ARG A 49 -29.06 11.06 2.48
N GLY A 50 -29.15 11.16 3.81
CA GLY A 50 -30.34 11.68 4.49
C GLY A 50 -30.58 13.18 4.32
N GLN A 51 -29.62 13.94 3.77
CA GLN A 51 -29.78 15.37 3.51
C GLN A 51 -30.18 15.70 2.06
N GLN A 52 -30.20 14.71 1.16
CA GLN A 52 -30.55 14.92 -0.25
C GLN A 52 -32.05 15.22 -0.39
N LYS A 53 -32.40 16.26 -1.16
CA LYS A 53 -33.78 16.57 -1.53
C LYS A 53 -34.27 15.63 -2.63
N GLU A 54 -35.58 15.61 -2.85
CA GLU A 54 -36.19 14.74 -3.88
C GLU A 54 -35.67 15.01 -5.31
N ASP A 55 -35.35 16.27 -5.62
CA ASP A 55 -34.80 16.69 -6.91
C ASP A 55 -33.32 16.30 -7.12
N GLY A 56 -32.67 15.73 -6.10
CA GLY A 56 -31.27 15.32 -6.11
C GLY A 56 -30.30 16.38 -5.58
N SER A 57 -30.77 17.59 -5.30
CA SER A 57 -29.95 18.68 -4.75
C SER A 57 -29.77 18.58 -3.24
N TYR A 58 -28.86 19.40 -2.72
CA TYR A 58 -28.64 19.63 -1.30
C TYR A 58 -28.98 21.08 -0.95
N PRO A 59 -29.39 21.38 0.31
CA PRO A 59 -29.54 22.76 0.75
C PRO A 59 -28.22 23.53 0.65
N ASP A 60 -28.22 24.61 -0.12
CA ASP A 60 -27.04 25.46 -0.26
C ASP A 60 -26.73 26.23 1.03
N PHE A 61 -25.47 26.66 1.15
CA PHE A 61 -25.04 27.53 2.21
C PHE A 61 -25.55 28.96 1.96
N ALA A 62 -26.40 29.45 2.86
CA ALA A 62 -26.85 30.83 2.89
C ALA A 62 -26.10 31.61 3.99
N ALA A 63 -25.67 32.83 3.67
CA ALA A 63 -25.17 33.77 4.66
C ALA A 63 -26.29 34.15 5.66
N PRO A 64 -25.98 34.74 6.84
CA PRO A 64 -26.98 35.07 7.85
C PRO A 64 -28.13 35.98 7.35
N ASN A 65 -27.89 36.75 6.29
CA ASN A 65 -28.89 37.59 5.61
C ASN A 65 -29.73 36.85 4.56
N GLY A 66 -29.57 35.53 4.42
CA GLY A 66 -30.29 34.68 3.46
C GLY A 66 -29.64 34.62 2.07
N THR A 67 -28.58 35.38 1.78
CA THR A 67 -27.93 35.33 0.46
C THR A 67 -27.20 34.01 0.23
N VAL A 68 -27.52 33.31 -0.85
CA VAL A 68 -26.77 32.14 -1.32
C VAL A 68 -25.59 32.61 -2.16
N LEU A 69 -24.37 32.45 -1.63
CA LEU A 69 -23.14 32.90 -2.28
C LEU A 69 -22.61 31.92 -3.34
N PHE A 70 -22.88 30.63 -3.16
CA PHE A 70 -22.34 29.55 -3.99
C PHE A 70 -23.44 28.56 -4.37
N PRO A 71 -24.38 28.95 -5.25
CA PRO A 71 -25.47 28.08 -5.65
C PRO A 71 -24.92 26.78 -6.24
N ASN A 72 -25.50 25.64 -5.86
CA ASN A 72 -25.09 24.28 -6.23
C ASN A 72 -23.74 23.82 -5.66
N GLY A 73 -23.09 24.62 -4.80
CA GLY A 73 -21.78 24.29 -4.23
C GLY A 73 -21.85 23.10 -3.28
N VAL A 74 -22.86 23.05 -2.40
CA VAL A 74 -23.01 21.96 -1.43
C VAL A 74 -23.34 20.65 -2.14
N THR A 75 -24.20 20.70 -3.16
CA THR A 75 -24.55 19.54 -4.00
C THR A 75 -23.30 18.97 -4.69
N SER A 76 -22.48 19.82 -5.28
CA SER A 76 -21.26 19.39 -6.00
C SER A 76 -20.21 18.82 -5.05
N LEU A 77 -19.98 19.47 -3.89
CA LEU A 77 -19.04 19.01 -2.88
C LEU A 77 -19.45 17.67 -2.26
N THR A 78 -20.73 17.53 -1.92
CA THR A 78 -21.29 16.28 -1.37
C THR A 78 -21.19 15.14 -2.37
N THR A 79 -21.51 15.41 -3.64
CA THR A 79 -21.39 14.41 -4.72
C THR A 79 -19.95 13.97 -4.89
N LEU A 80 -18.99 14.91 -4.88
CA LEU A 80 -17.56 14.60 -4.96
C LEU A 80 -17.09 13.76 -3.77
N ALA A 81 -17.57 14.04 -2.55
CA ALA A 81 -17.27 13.25 -1.37
C ALA A 81 -17.80 11.80 -1.51
N LEU A 82 -19.06 11.63 -1.93
CA LEU A 82 -19.65 10.30 -2.16
C LEU A 82 -18.87 9.51 -3.22
N LEU A 83 -18.50 10.14 -4.34
CA LEU A 83 -17.68 9.50 -5.37
C LEU A 83 -16.33 9.01 -4.81
N ASN A 84 -15.68 9.82 -3.95
CA ASN A 84 -14.42 9.43 -3.31
C ASN A 84 -14.59 8.39 -2.20
N CYS A 85 -15.80 8.22 -1.65
CA CYS A 85 -16.13 7.12 -0.74
C CYS A 85 -16.31 5.77 -1.45
N GLY A 86 -16.28 5.72 -2.78
CA GLY A 86 -16.38 4.50 -3.58
C GLY A 86 -17.76 4.26 -4.21
N TYR A 87 -18.65 5.25 -4.20
CA TYR A 87 -19.90 5.19 -4.95
C TYR A 87 -19.69 5.71 -6.38
N ASP A 88 -20.48 5.23 -7.33
CA ASP A 88 -20.37 5.57 -8.76
C ASP A 88 -21.68 6.16 -9.31
N GLY A 89 -21.74 6.38 -10.62
CA GLY A 89 -22.95 6.89 -11.28
C GLY A 89 -24.18 5.96 -11.24
N GLN A 90 -24.01 4.69 -10.84
CA GLN A 90 -25.11 3.73 -10.68
C GLN A 90 -25.75 3.81 -9.29
N ASP A 91 -25.07 4.35 -8.30
CA ASP A 91 -25.66 4.63 -6.99
C ASP A 91 -26.81 5.63 -7.12
N GLN A 92 -27.97 5.32 -6.51
CA GLN A 92 -29.18 6.13 -6.65
C GLN A 92 -28.99 7.58 -6.17
N THR A 93 -28.23 7.81 -5.09
CA THR A 93 -28.00 9.14 -4.53
C THR A 93 -27.13 9.95 -5.48
N VAL A 94 -26.03 9.36 -5.94
CA VAL A 94 -25.10 9.98 -6.90
C VAL A 94 -25.80 10.26 -8.22
N SER A 95 -26.55 9.30 -8.76
CA SER A 95 -27.29 9.44 -10.01
C SER A 95 -28.29 10.60 -9.99
N LYS A 96 -29.06 10.77 -8.90
CA LYS A 96 -29.96 11.91 -8.71
C LYS A 96 -29.20 13.24 -8.66
N ALA A 97 -28.09 13.30 -7.92
CA ALA A 97 -27.28 14.50 -7.85
C ALA A 97 -26.67 14.87 -9.21
N LEU A 98 -26.16 13.90 -9.97
CA LEU A 98 -25.66 14.10 -11.33
C LEU A 98 -26.76 14.62 -12.27
N LYS A 99 -27.97 14.06 -12.19
CA LYS A 99 -29.13 14.56 -12.96
C LYS A 99 -29.40 16.03 -12.64
N TYR A 100 -29.44 16.39 -11.35
CA TYR A 100 -29.62 17.77 -10.92
C TYR A 100 -28.51 18.69 -11.44
N ILE A 101 -27.23 18.35 -11.19
CA ILE A 101 -26.06 19.16 -11.54
C ILE A 101 -26.00 19.45 -13.06
N ARG A 102 -26.38 18.49 -13.92
CA ARG A 102 -26.42 18.68 -15.39
C ARG A 102 -27.44 19.73 -15.85
N SER A 103 -28.57 19.82 -15.14
CA SER A 103 -29.67 20.73 -15.48
C SER A 103 -29.66 22.04 -14.71
N ALA A 104 -28.88 22.12 -13.63
CA ALA A 104 -28.86 23.28 -12.75
C ALA A 104 -28.27 24.51 -13.47
N PRO A 105 -28.75 25.73 -13.16
CA PRO A 105 -28.15 26.95 -13.69
C PRO A 105 -26.66 27.04 -13.35
N ALA A 106 -25.86 27.56 -14.29
CA ALA A 106 -24.45 27.82 -14.06
C ALA A 106 -24.29 28.81 -12.90
N SER A 107 -23.45 28.47 -11.92
CA SER A 107 -23.20 29.34 -10.77
C SER A 107 -22.30 30.53 -11.10
N GLY A 108 -21.46 30.41 -12.15
CA GLY A 108 -20.48 31.43 -12.53
C GLY A 108 -19.38 31.67 -11.51
N THR A 109 -19.21 30.76 -10.53
CA THR A 109 -18.19 30.88 -9.48
C THR A 109 -17.12 29.79 -9.59
N THR A 110 -15.86 30.18 -9.37
CA THR A 110 -14.71 29.28 -9.56
C THR A 110 -14.80 28.02 -8.70
N TYR A 111 -15.18 28.13 -7.41
CA TYR A 111 -15.38 26.96 -6.56
C TYR A 111 -16.36 25.95 -7.12
N VAL A 112 -17.56 26.41 -7.50
CA VAL A 112 -18.63 25.51 -7.94
C VAL A 112 -18.29 24.91 -9.30
N VAL A 113 -17.78 25.71 -10.24
CA VAL A 113 -17.32 25.22 -11.56
C VAL A 113 -16.24 24.15 -11.38
N SER A 114 -15.29 24.39 -10.47
CA SER A 114 -14.21 23.42 -10.19
C SER A 114 -14.74 22.11 -9.60
N LEU A 115 -15.68 22.20 -8.64
CA LEU A 115 -16.31 21.02 -8.03
C LEU A 115 -17.13 20.23 -9.05
N GLN A 116 -17.93 20.90 -9.88
CA GLN A 116 -18.73 20.26 -10.93
C GLN A 116 -17.83 19.56 -11.96
N LEU A 117 -16.75 20.21 -12.37
CA LEU A 117 -15.78 19.63 -13.29
C LEU A 117 -15.16 18.35 -12.70
N MET A 118 -14.71 18.40 -11.44
CA MET A 118 -14.17 17.20 -10.76
C MET A 118 -15.22 16.09 -10.62
N VAL A 119 -16.49 16.42 -10.32
CA VAL A 119 -17.60 15.45 -10.26
C VAL A 119 -17.78 14.74 -11.60
N PHE A 120 -17.86 15.48 -12.71
CA PHE A 120 -18.05 14.89 -14.03
C PHE A 120 -16.83 14.07 -14.49
N CYS A 121 -15.62 14.54 -14.19
CA CYS A 121 -14.39 13.77 -14.48
C CYS A 121 -14.37 12.43 -13.74
N GLN A 122 -14.91 12.37 -12.52
CA GLN A 122 -14.87 11.17 -11.69
C GLN A 122 -16.06 10.23 -11.91
N ALA A 123 -17.26 10.76 -12.16
CA ALA A 123 -18.49 9.96 -12.21
C ALA A 123 -18.74 9.28 -13.57
N GLU A 124 -18.91 10.07 -14.64
CA GLU A 124 -19.30 9.56 -15.96
C GLU A 124 -18.54 10.32 -17.07
N PRO A 125 -17.18 10.30 -17.11
CA PRO A 125 -16.39 11.20 -17.95
C PRO A 125 -16.65 11.08 -19.45
N GLN A 126 -17.00 9.89 -19.93
CA GLN A 126 -17.35 9.70 -21.35
C GLN A 126 -18.71 10.32 -21.71
N LYS A 127 -19.69 10.22 -20.81
CA LYS A 127 -21.03 10.77 -20.98
C LYS A 127 -21.03 12.30 -20.83
N ASP A 128 -20.25 12.82 -19.88
CA ASP A 128 -20.18 14.24 -19.56
C ASP A 128 -19.05 14.98 -20.29
N LYS A 129 -18.42 14.39 -21.30
CA LYS A 129 -17.24 14.95 -22.00
C LYS A 129 -17.45 16.39 -22.46
N LEU A 130 -18.64 16.74 -22.95
CA LEU A 130 -18.96 18.12 -23.36
C LEU A 130 -19.08 19.07 -22.17
N HIS A 131 -19.67 18.64 -21.05
CA HIS A 131 -19.71 19.43 -19.81
C HIS A 131 -18.30 19.66 -19.26
N ILE A 132 -17.48 18.61 -19.21
CA ILE A 132 -16.07 18.68 -18.78
C ILE A 132 -15.32 19.70 -19.62
N LYS A 133 -15.41 19.59 -20.95
CA LYS A 133 -14.75 20.53 -21.88
C LYS A 133 -15.19 21.97 -21.63
N ARG A 134 -16.51 22.23 -21.55
CA ARG A 134 -17.05 23.58 -21.33
C ARG A 134 -16.60 24.20 -20.01
N LEU A 135 -16.63 23.43 -18.92
CA LEU A 135 -16.21 23.91 -17.60
C LEU A 135 -14.69 24.16 -17.55
N ALA A 136 -13.90 23.31 -18.21
CA ALA A 136 -12.46 23.52 -18.34
C ALA A 136 -12.13 24.77 -19.16
N GLU A 137 -12.82 24.99 -20.29
CA GLU A 137 -12.68 26.20 -21.10
C GLU A 137 -13.07 27.46 -20.32
N TRP A 138 -14.12 27.40 -19.49
CA TRP A 138 -14.49 28.49 -18.59
C TRP A 138 -13.38 28.80 -17.58
N LEU A 139 -12.80 27.77 -16.94
CA LEU A 139 -11.67 27.97 -16.03
C LEU A 139 -10.44 28.53 -16.74
N VAL A 140 -10.12 28.05 -17.94
CA VAL A 140 -9.03 28.60 -18.75
C VAL A 140 -9.27 30.08 -19.09
N GLY A 141 -10.48 30.43 -19.50
CA GLY A 141 -10.85 31.80 -19.87
C GLY A 141 -10.95 32.79 -18.69
N THR A 142 -11.12 32.28 -17.47
CA THR A 142 -11.25 33.10 -16.25
C THR A 142 -9.96 33.22 -15.44
N GLN A 143 -8.87 32.61 -15.92
CA GLN A 143 -7.55 32.80 -15.31
C GLN A 143 -7.13 34.27 -15.44
N THR A 144 -6.82 34.89 -14.30
CA THR A 144 -6.40 36.29 -14.25
C THR A 144 -4.99 36.49 -14.81
N GLU A 145 -4.60 37.74 -15.06
CA GLU A 145 -3.26 38.09 -15.56
C GLU A 145 -2.13 37.65 -14.63
N SER A 146 -2.37 37.60 -13.31
CA SER A 146 -1.37 37.12 -12.34
C SER A 146 -1.11 35.62 -12.44
N GLY A 147 -1.97 34.88 -13.14
CA GLY A 147 -1.95 33.43 -13.28
C GLY A 147 -2.79 32.64 -12.26
N GLY A 148 -3.39 33.32 -11.27
CA GLY A 148 -4.38 32.72 -10.37
C GLY A 148 -5.84 32.90 -10.85
N TRP A 149 -6.78 32.47 -10.01
CA TRP A 149 -8.23 32.61 -10.20
C TRP A 149 -8.87 33.36 -9.03
N GLY A 150 -9.88 34.19 -9.32
CA GLY A 150 -10.72 34.81 -8.29
C GLY A 150 -12.05 34.07 -8.11
N TYR A 151 -13.01 34.70 -7.44
CA TYR A 151 -14.30 34.09 -7.11
C TYR A 151 -15.28 34.03 -8.29
N LEU A 152 -15.24 35.03 -9.17
CA LEU A 152 -16.20 35.25 -10.27
C LEU A 152 -15.49 35.24 -11.63
N GLU A 153 -16.28 35.11 -12.70
CA GLU A 153 -15.80 35.11 -14.09
C GLU A 153 -14.89 36.29 -14.44
N GLN A 154 -15.25 37.50 -14.00
CA GLN A 154 -14.51 38.74 -14.28
C GLN A 154 -13.74 39.25 -13.04
N SER A 155 -13.06 38.35 -12.33
CA SER A 155 -12.27 38.74 -11.16
C SER A 155 -11.01 39.52 -11.57
N VAL A 156 -10.85 40.74 -11.05
CA VAL A 156 -9.64 41.55 -11.28
C VAL A 156 -8.46 41.05 -10.44
N SER A 157 -8.74 40.47 -9.26
CA SER A 157 -7.73 39.92 -8.36
C SER A 157 -7.89 38.42 -8.16
N SER A 158 -6.78 37.74 -7.97
CA SER A 158 -6.73 36.29 -7.74
C SER A 158 -6.73 35.96 -6.26
N ASP A 159 -7.31 34.81 -5.94
CA ASP A 159 -7.44 34.26 -4.61
C ASP A 159 -6.75 32.88 -4.58
N PRO A 160 -5.80 32.62 -3.66
CA PRO A 160 -5.09 31.33 -3.60
C PRO A 160 -6.02 30.14 -3.35
N SER A 161 -7.14 30.35 -2.66
CA SER A 161 -8.11 29.28 -2.40
C SER A 161 -8.92 28.94 -3.63
N ASN A 162 -9.34 29.90 -4.45
CA ASN A 162 -9.98 29.61 -5.74
C ASN A 162 -8.96 29.04 -6.74
N SER A 163 -7.74 29.58 -6.75
CA SER A 163 -6.67 29.16 -7.66
C SER A 163 -6.32 27.68 -7.52
N GLN A 164 -6.28 27.15 -6.28
CA GLN A 164 -6.00 25.73 -6.09
C GLN A 164 -7.15 24.83 -6.60
N PHE A 165 -8.42 25.24 -6.42
CA PHE A 165 -9.56 24.44 -6.88
C PHE A 165 -9.64 24.41 -8.40
N ALA A 166 -9.42 25.57 -9.04
CA ALA A 166 -9.33 25.66 -10.50
C ALA A 166 -8.25 24.73 -11.04
N LEU A 167 -7.04 24.74 -10.44
CA LEU A 167 -5.95 23.87 -10.86
C LEU A 167 -6.24 22.38 -10.68
N LEU A 168 -6.85 21.98 -9.56
CA LEU A 168 -7.24 20.59 -9.34
C LEU A 168 -8.29 20.14 -10.35
N ALA A 169 -9.26 21.00 -10.67
CA ALA A 169 -10.29 20.67 -11.64
C ALA A 169 -9.74 20.57 -13.08
N LEU A 170 -8.86 21.50 -13.48
CA LEU A 170 -8.14 21.42 -14.75
C LEU A 170 -7.22 20.19 -14.83
N TYR A 171 -6.61 19.81 -13.70
CA TYR A 171 -5.79 18.60 -13.61
C TYR A 171 -6.63 17.35 -13.88
N GLU A 172 -7.80 17.22 -13.25
CA GLU A 172 -8.70 16.11 -13.52
C GLU A 172 -9.25 16.13 -14.96
N ALA A 173 -9.53 17.30 -15.54
CA ALA A 173 -9.97 17.41 -16.92
C ALA A 173 -8.90 16.93 -17.92
N GLU A 174 -7.62 17.27 -17.69
CA GLU A 174 -6.51 16.81 -18.53
C GLU A 174 -6.35 15.28 -18.47
N ARG A 175 -6.55 14.68 -17.29
CA ARG A 175 -6.56 13.21 -17.14
C ARG A 175 -7.66 12.53 -17.96
N GLN A 176 -8.76 13.22 -18.22
CA GLN A 176 -9.83 12.77 -19.13
C GLN A 176 -9.57 13.09 -20.61
N GLY A 177 -8.36 13.59 -20.94
CA GLY A 177 -7.94 13.89 -22.30
C GLY A 177 -8.41 15.25 -22.82
N ILE A 178 -8.85 16.16 -21.94
CA ILE A 178 -9.12 17.55 -22.34
C ILE A 178 -7.80 18.32 -22.41
N LEU A 179 -7.50 18.88 -23.58
CA LEU A 179 -6.29 19.67 -23.76
C LEU A 179 -6.42 21.01 -23.03
N ILE A 180 -5.57 21.22 -22.03
CA ILE A 180 -5.44 22.51 -21.33
C ILE A 180 -4.22 23.25 -21.90
N PRO A 181 -4.35 24.54 -22.29
CA PRO A 181 -3.23 25.27 -22.88
C PRO A 181 -1.99 25.33 -21.98
N ASN A 182 -0.79 25.18 -22.58
CA ASN A 182 0.50 25.34 -21.88
C ASN A 182 0.60 26.67 -21.11
N SER A 183 0.09 27.75 -21.70
CA SER A 183 0.10 29.08 -21.08
C SER A 183 -0.65 29.09 -19.75
N THR A 184 -1.72 28.31 -19.60
CA THR A 184 -2.49 28.22 -18.36
C THR A 184 -1.65 27.61 -17.23
N TRP A 185 -0.97 26.50 -17.52
CA TRP A 185 -0.08 25.82 -16.57
C TRP A 185 1.12 26.71 -16.19
N ASN A 186 1.75 27.36 -17.17
CA ASN A 186 2.90 28.25 -16.94
C ASN A 186 2.55 29.43 -16.04
N LYS A 187 1.43 30.10 -16.33
CA LYS A 187 0.94 31.22 -15.52
C LYS A 187 0.62 30.78 -14.09
N ALA A 188 0.01 29.61 -13.92
CA ALA A 188 -0.29 29.07 -12.60
C ALA A 188 0.98 28.68 -11.80
N GLU A 189 1.96 28.05 -12.45
CA GLU A 189 3.26 27.74 -11.83
C GLU A 189 3.96 29.03 -11.36
N GLN A 190 3.96 30.07 -12.21
CA GLN A 190 4.53 31.38 -11.88
C GLN A 190 3.78 32.06 -10.73
N TYR A 191 2.44 32.00 -10.73
CA TYR A 191 1.60 32.52 -9.65
C TYR A 191 1.97 31.91 -8.30
N TRP A 192 2.06 30.57 -8.22
CA TRP A 192 2.38 29.91 -6.96
C TRP A 192 3.85 30.09 -6.56
N THR A 193 4.78 30.03 -7.52
CA THR A 193 6.21 30.21 -7.23
C THR A 193 6.50 31.62 -6.70
N SER A 194 5.94 32.66 -7.32
CA SER A 194 6.16 34.05 -6.93
C SER A 194 5.55 34.43 -5.56
N ARG A 195 4.59 33.64 -5.08
CA ARG A 195 3.92 33.86 -3.79
C ARG A 195 4.56 33.12 -2.62
N GLN A 196 5.56 32.27 -2.86
CA GLN A 196 6.27 31.62 -1.78
C GLN A 196 7.04 32.65 -0.96
N THR A 197 6.87 32.64 0.36
CA THR A 197 7.62 33.55 1.22
C THR A 197 9.05 33.03 1.45
N ALA A 198 9.95 33.90 1.92
CA ALA A 198 11.37 33.56 2.13
C ALA A 198 11.60 32.39 3.12
N ASN A 199 10.64 32.10 4.01
CA ASN A 199 10.74 30.97 4.94
C ASN A 199 10.26 29.63 4.36
N GLY A 200 9.82 29.61 3.09
CA GLY A 200 9.34 28.42 2.39
C GLY A 200 7.82 28.21 2.44
N GLY A 201 7.08 28.91 3.31
CA GLY A 201 5.62 28.79 3.40
C GLY A 201 4.85 29.75 2.48
N TRP A 202 3.55 29.52 2.33
CA TRP A 202 2.61 30.40 1.62
C TRP A 202 1.58 31.02 2.56
N ASN A 203 1.26 32.28 2.31
CA ASN A 203 0.26 33.04 3.03
C ASN A 203 -1.00 33.25 2.15
N TYR A 204 -2.06 33.83 2.74
CA TYR A 204 -3.30 34.09 2.02
C TYR A 204 -3.16 35.34 1.15
N ASP A 205 -2.97 36.52 1.75
CA ASP A 205 -2.52 37.76 1.12
C ASP A 205 -2.23 38.81 2.22
N SER A 206 -1.87 40.03 1.84
CA SER A 206 -1.62 41.11 2.81
C SER A 206 -2.87 41.55 3.60
N LYS A 207 -4.09 41.26 3.11
CA LYS A 207 -5.36 41.63 3.77
C LYS A 207 -5.77 40.61 4.84
N PHE A 208 -5.54 39.32 4.58
CA PHE A 208 -5.93 38.21 5.45
C PHE A 208 -4.77 37.65 6.27
N GLY A 209 -3.52 38.07 5.99
CA GLY A 209 -2.37 37.87 6.86
C GLY A 209 -1.07 37.56 6.09
N VAL A 210 0.00 38.27 6.45
CA VAL A 210 1.33 38.10 5.83
C VAL A 210 2.05 36.81 6.26
N LYS A 211 1.62 36.19 7.36
CA LYS A 211 2.24 34.96 7.88
C LYS A 211 1.78 33.74 7.09
N PRO A 212 2.69 32.82 6.73
CA PRO A 212 2.30 31.56 6.12
C PRO A 212 1.35 30.75 6.99
N THR A 213 0.45 30.01 6.33
CA THR A 213 -0.52 29.12 6.99
C THR A 213 -0.36 27.70 6.48
N ILE A 214 -0.82 26.71 7.25
CA ILE A 214 -0.78 25.30 6.85
C ILE A 214 -1.59 25.09 5.58
N SER A 215 -2.84 25.56 5.54
CA SER A 215 -3.73 25.36 4.40
C SER A 215 -3.20 25.98 3.10
N MET A 216 -2.62 27.19 3.17
CA MET A 216 -2.06 27.85 1.98
C MET A 216 -0.72 27.26 1.56
N THR A 217 0.12 26.83 2.51
CA THR A 217 1.36 26.12 2.18
C THR A 217 1.07 24.78 1.52
N CYS A 218 0.06 24.04 2.02
CA CYS A 218 -0.43 22.86 1.36
C CYS A 218 -0.96 23.15 -0.05
N ALA A 219 -1.70 24.24 -0.24
CA ALA A 219 -2.20 24.65 -1.54
C ALA A 219 -1.07 25.00 -2.53
N GLY A 220 -0.02 25.69 -2.07
CA GLY A 220 1.16 26.01 -2.87
C GLY A 220 1.92 24.76 -3.30
N VAL A 221 2.23 23.88 -2.35
CA VAL A 221 2.90 22.60 -2.64
C VAL A 221 2.08 21.75 -3.61
N ALA A 222 0.79 21.54 -3.33
CA ALA A 222 -0.08 20.72 -4.19
C ALA A 222 -0.22 21.32 -5.61
N SER A 223 -0.34 22.64 -5.71
CA SER A 223 -0.46 23.32 -7.01
C SER A 223 0.82 23.22 -7.83
N LEU A 224 1.98 23.39 -7.19
CA LEU A 224 3.27 23.21 -7.87
C LEU A 224 3.50 21.76 -8.30
N MET A 225 3.10 20.78 -7.47
CA MET A 225 3.14 19.36 -7.85
C MET A 225 2.27 19.07 -9.08
N VAL A 226 1.10 19.72 -9.18
CA VAL A 226 0.20 19.59 -10.34
C VAL A 226 0.78 20.24 -11.60
N THR A 227 1.50 21.35 -11.48
CA THR A 227 2.08 22.07 -12.63
C THR A 227 3.46 21.55 -13.05
N ARG A 228 4.19 20.84 -12.17
CA ARG A 228 5.53 20.31 -12.45
C ARG A 228 5.49 19.36 -13.66
N GLY A 229 6.46 19.48 -14.56
CA GLY A 229 6.55 18.73 -15.81
C GLY A 229 5.57 19.17 -16.91
N LYS A 230 4.56 20.00 -16.61
CA LYS A 230 3.57 20.48 -17.59
C LYS A 230 3.98 21.75 -18.32
N ALA A 231 4.94 22.50 -17.77
CA ALA A 231 5.31 23.83 -18.24
C ALA A 231 6.22 23.84 -19.50
N GLY A 232 6.47 22.67 -20.11
CA GLY A 232 7.27 22.57 -21.34
C GLY A 232 8.76 22.89 -21.16
N LYS A 233 9.27 22.91 -19.91
CA LYS A 233 10.69 23.13 -19.59
C LYS A 233 11.57 21.90 -19.85
N GLU A 234 10.98 20.77 -20.24
CA GLU A 234 11.66 19.48 -20.50
C GLU A 234 12.51 19.45 -21.78
N LYS A 235 12.57 20.54 -22.56
CA LYS A 235 13.31 20.60 -23.83
C LYS A 235 14.79 20.25 -23.71
N ASN A 236 15.40 20.39 -22.54
CA ASN A 236 16.80 20.07 -22.30
C ASN A 236 17.06 18.60 -21.91
N ARG A 237 16.01 17.78 -21.72
CA ARG A 237 16.12 16.35 -21.39
C ARG A 237 16.16 15.45 -22.62
N PHE A 238 16.06 16.01 -23.82
CA PHE A 238 16.09 15.25 -25.08
C PHE A 238 17.20 15.81 -25.99
N THR A 239 18.23 15.02 -26.26
CA THR A 239 19.35 15.40 -27.14
C THR A 239 19.54 14.31 -28.18
N ASN A 240 19.54 14.66 -29.47
CA ASN A 240 19.73 13.73 -30.59
C ASN A 240 18.79 12.49 -30.57
N GLY A 241 17.54 12.68 -30.13
CA GLY A 241 16.56 11.58 -30.05
C GLY A 241 16.80 10.61 -28.88
N GLN A 242 17.70 10.94 -27.95
CA GLN A 242 17.97 10.20 -26.73
C GLN A 242 17.56 11.00 -25.50
N VAL A 243 17.21 10.28 -24.43
CA VAL A 243 16.87 10.86 -23.14
C VAL A 243 18.13 11.14 -22.33
N ASN A 244 18.25 12.34 -21.79
CA ASN A 244 19.30 12.75 -20.86
C ASN A 244 18.69 13.12 -19.50
N CYS A 245 18.61 12.14 -18.60
CA CYS A 245 18.11 12.32 -17.23
C CYS A 245 19.21 12.30 -16.16
N CYS A 246 20.46 12.01 -16.53
CA CYS A 246 21.49 11.62 -15.58
C CYS A 246 22.39 12.76 -15.09
N GLY A 247 22.00 14.00 -15.39
CA GLY A 247 22.65 15.22 -14.88
C GLY A 247 22.38 15.47 -13.40
N ASP A 248 22.83 16.62 -12.90
CA ASP A 248 22.61 17.00 -11.51
C ASP A 248 21.10 17.04 -11.19
N PRO A 249 20.68 16.57 -10.00
CA PRO A 249 19.30 16.70 -9.58
C PRO A 249 18.90 18.18 -9.60
N PRO A 250 17.66 18.51 -10.00
CA PRO A 250 17.22 19.89 -10.03
C PRO A 250 17.42 20.54 -8.64
N GLU A 251 17.88 21.79 -8.63
CA GLU A 251 18.08 22.59 -7.42
C GLU A 251 16.81 22.55 -6.54
N ARG A 252 16.97 22.43 -5.21
CA ARG A 252 15.85 22.33 -4.24
C ARG A 252 14.77 23.36 -4.56
N ASP A 253 13.67 22.87 -5.11
CA ASP A 253 12.69 23.76 -5.69
C ASP A 253 11.71 24.28 -4.63
N ALA A 254 10.74 25.09 -5.06
CA ALA A 254 9.77 25.67 -4.14
C ALA A 254 8.96 24.60 -3.36
N ILE A 255 8.78 23.40 -3.91
CA ILE A 255 8.06 22.31 -3.24
C ILE A 255 8.85 21.82 -2.02
N ASP A 256 10.16 21.60 -2.16
CA ASP A 256 11.00 21.12 -1.05
C ASP A 256 11.01 22.10 0.11
N ARG A 257 11.15 23.40 -0.17
CA ARG A 257 11.07 24.45 0.86
C ARG A 257 9.70 24.47 1.55
N GLY A 258 8.63 24.22 0.79
CA GLY A 258 7.27 24.08 1.32
C GLY A 258 7.13 22.86 2.23
N MET A 259 7.66 21.72 1.83
CA MET A 259 7.64 20.47 2.61
C MET A 259 8.46 20.60 3.90
N ILE A 260 9.63 21.25 3.85
CA ILE A 260 10.44 21.56 5.04
C ILE A 260 9.66 22.49 5.98
N TRP A 261 9.01 23.52 5.44
CA TRP A 261 8.18 24.41 6.26
C TRP A 261 7.03 23.65 6.91
N LEU A 262 6.32 22.80 6.16
CA LEU A 262 5.25 21.96 6.70
C LEU A 262 5.78 21.01 7.76
N GLY A 263 6.89 20.31 7.53
CA GLY A 263 7.47 19.39 8.53
C GLY A 263 7.78 20.05 9.87
N ARG A 264 8.07 21.35 9.89
CA ARG A 264 8.30 22.15 11.11
C ARG A 264 7.04 22.72 11.74
N ASN A 265 5.98 22.93 10.97
CA ASN A 265 4.81 23.72 11.39
C ASN A 265 3.48 22.96 11.37
N ILE A 266 3.44 21.78 10.76
CA ILE A 266 2.20 21.02 10.56
C ILE A 266 1.62 20.63 11.91
N LYS A 267 0.31 20.78 12.03
CA LYS A 267 -0.46 20.37 13.21
C LYS A 267 -1.58 19.47 12.73
N VAL A 268 -1.54 18.22 13.18
CA VAL A 268 -2.53 17.19 12.89
C VAL A 268 -3.09 16.66 14.21
N GLY A 269 -4.31 16.14 14.16
CA GLY A 269 -4.96 15.54 15.31
C GLY A 269 -5.33 16.56 16.39
N ALA A 270 -5.23 16.17 17.66
CA ALA A 270 -5.67 16.98 18.80
C ALA A 270 -4.91 18.31 18.98
N THR A 271 -3.74 18.44 18.35
CA THR A 271 -2.93 19.66 18.40
C THR A 271 -3.30 20.67 17.31
N ALA A 272 -4.13 20.28 16.35
CA ALA A 272 -4.60 21.16 15.30
C ALA A 272 -5.65 22.13 15.86
N SER A 273 -5.33 23.42 15.81
CA SER A 273 -6.26 24.49 16.14
C SER A 273 -6.42 25.36 14.90
N SER A 274 -7.52 25.15 14.18
CA SER A 274 -7.87 25.91 12.98
C SER A 274 -9.37 26.19 12.97
N SER A 275 -9.74 27.40 12.59
CA SER A 275 -11.15 27.76 12.36
C SER A 275 -11.70 27.16 11.06
N ALA A 276 -10.86 26.60 10.20
CA ALA A 276 -11.22 25.82 9.01
C ALA A 276 -10.54 24.44 9.08
N TYR A 277 -10.88 23.68 10.12
CA TYR A 277 -10.19 22.45 10.46
C TYR A 277 -10.34 21.40 9.37
N TYR A 278 -11.56 21.11 8.92
CA TYR A 278 -11.81 20.04 7.96
C TYR A 278 -11.23 20.37 6.58
N TYR A 279 -11.30 21.64 6.18
CA TYR A 279 -10.65 22.15 4.99
C TYR A 279 -9.12 22.04 5.09
N GLN A 280 -8.51 22.41 6.22
CA GLN A 280 -7.08 22.23 6.43
C GLN A 280 -6.68 20.75 6.32
N MET A 281 -7.45 19.84 6.91
CA MET A 281 -7.21 18.41 6.80
C MET A 281 -7.30 17.94 5.34
N TYR A 282 -8.30 18.41 4.58
CA TYR A 282 -8.38 18.18 3.13
C TYR A 282 -7.16 18.77 2.35
N CYS A 283 -6.59 19.90 2.77
CA CYS A 283 -5.33 20.39 2.21
C CYS A 283 -4.14 19.46 2.50
N ILE A 284 -4.05 18.96 3.73
CA ILE A 284 -2.97 18.05 4.15
C ILE A 284 -3.05 16.72 3.40
N GLU A 285 -4.25 16.15 3.22
CA GLU A 285 -4.46 14.94 2.41
C GLU A 285 -3.90 15.11 1.01
N ARG A 286 -4.21 16.22 0.34
CA ARG A 286 -3.74 16.47 -1.03
C ARG A 286 -2.23 16.54 -1.12
N VAL A 287 -1.56 17.20 -0.17
CA VAL A 287 -0.09 17.23 -0.14
C VAL A 287 0.45 15.82 0.06
N GLY A 288 -0.02 15.10 1.07
CA GLY A 288 0.44 13.74 1.36
C GLY A 288 0.28 12.81 0.16
N ARG A 289 -0.86 12.89 -0.55
CA ARG A 289 -1.13 12.07 -1.73
C ARG A 289 -0.37 12.50 -2.98
N LEU A 290 -0.27 13.79 -3.27
CA LEU A 290 0.41 14.27 -4.48
C LEU A 290 1.94 14.14 -4.37
N THR A 291 2.49 14.33 -3.17
CA THR A 291 3.93 14.19 -2.92
C THR A 291 4.36 12.76 -2.61
N GLY A 292 3.41 11.83 -2.39
CA GLY A 292 3.74 10.47 -1.98
C GLY A 292 4.47 10.43 -0.63
N THR A 293 4.18 11.33 0.30
CA THR A 293 4.86 11.32 1.61
C THR A 293 3.96 10.73 2.67
N ARG A 294 4.44 9.69 3.37
CA ARG A 294 3.75 9.14 4.55
C ARG A 294 3.88 10.09 5.74
N PHE A 295 5.09 10.59 5.95
CA PHE A 295 5.41 11.51 7.03
C PHE A 295 5.66 12.91 6.48
N ILE A 296 5.05 13.91 7.10
CA ILE A 296 5.39 15.32 6.88
C ILE A 296 6.16 15.78 8.11
N GLY A 297 7.49 15.91 7.97
CA GLY A 297 8.37 15.92 9.14
C GLY A 297 8.23 14.60 9.89
N ASN A 298 7.93 14.65 11.18
CA ASN A 298 7.70 13.46 12.01
C ASN A 298 6.22 13.09 12.17
N THR A 299 5.33 13.72 11.39
CA THR A 299 3.88 13.56 11.55
C THR A 299 3.33 12.56 10.52
N ASP A 300 2.79 11.43 10.98
CA ASP A 300 1.95 10.54 10.16
C ASP A 300 0.59 11.22 9.96
N TRP A 301 0.52 12.08 8.95
CA TRP A 301 -0.60 12.97 8.72
C TRP A 301 -1.92 12.21 8.55
N TYR A 302 -1.87 11.00 7.99
CA TYR A 302 -3.06 10.23 7.69
C TYR A 302 -3.56 9.52 8.94
N ARG A 303 -2.70 8.78 9.64
CA ARG A 303 -3.09 8.02 10.84
C ARG A 303 -3.57 8.96 11.94
N MET A 304 -2.79 9.99 12.26
CA MET A 304 -3.13 10.97 13.28
C MET A 304 -4.37 11.79 12.90
N GLY A 305 -4.54 12.07 11.61
CA GLY A 305 -5.74 12.74 11.10
C GLY A 305 -6.99 11.88 11.23
N CYS A 306 -6.89 10.58 10.92
CA CYS A 306 -7.97 9.62 11.06
C CYS A 306 -8.40 9.46 12.51
N GLU A 307 -7.45 9.24 13.42
CA GLU A 307 -7.73 9.08 14.85
C GLU A 307 -8.58 10.25 15.38
N HIS A 308 -8.21 11.48 15.03
CA HIS A 308 -8.91 12.66 15.50
C HIS A 308 -10.24 12.90 14.78
N ILE A 309 -10.29 12.81 13.44
CA ILE A 309 -11.53 13.02 12.68
C ILE A 309 -12.58 11.98 13.08
N VAL A 310 -12.19 10.71 13.24
CA VAL A 310 -13.10 9.66 13.73
C VAL A 310 -13.58 9.99 15.14
N GLY A 311 -12.70 10.47 16.02
CA GLY A 311 -13.05 10.91 17.37
C GLY A 311 -14.00 12.11 17.44
N LEU A 312 -13.98 12.99 16.43
CA LEU A 312 -14.85 14.17 16.33
C LEU A 312 -16.25 13.87 15.76
N GLN A 313 -16.50 12.65 15.26
CA GLN A 313 -17.77 12.31 14.61
C GLN A 313 -18.92 12.27 15.63
N ASP A 314 -20.04 12.93 15.31
CA ASP A 314 -21.28 12.83 16.10
C ASP A 314 -21.78 11.38 16.08
N GLN A 315 -21.85 10.74 17.25
CA GLN A 315 -22.18 9.32 17.34
C GLN A 315 -23.63 8.98 16.99
N LEU A 316 -24.55 9.94 17.10
CA LEU A 316 -25.97 9.75 16.80
C LEU A 316 -26.27 10.00 15.32
N ARG A 317 -25.75 11.11 14.78
CA ARG A 317 -26.02 11.57 13.42
C ARG A 317 -25.03 11.03 12.39
N GLY A 318 -23.81 10.69 12.81
CA GLY A 318 -22.71 10.30 11.92
C GLY A 318 -22.07 11.48 11.18
N SER A 319 -22.46 12.72 11.48
CA SER A 319 -21.98 13.95 10.83
C SER A 319 -20.78 14.57 11.55
N TRP A 320 -20.07 15.44 10.83
CA TRP A 320 -19.09 16.36 11.40
C TRP A 320 -19.58 17.80 11.33
N ARG A 321 -19.10 18.62 12.26
CA ARG A 321 -19.38 20.06 12.31
C ARG A 321 -18.13 20.79 12.80
N GLY A 322 -17.80 21.90 12.14
CA GLY A 322 -16.65 22.75 12.49
C GLY A 322 -17.08 24.12 13.01
N SER A 323 -16.14 25.07 12.95
CA SER A 323 -16.38 26.44 13.41
C SER A 323 -17.26 27.23 12.43
N LEU A 324 -17.70 28.44 12.82
CA LEU A 324 -18.47 29.33 11.94
C LEU A 324 -17.71 29.77 10.69
N SER A 325 -16.37 29.76 10.72
CA SER A 325 -15.55 30.19 9.59
C SER A 325 -15.56 29.19 8.44
N HIS A 326 -15.41 29.69 7.21
CA HIS A 326 -15.25 28.88 5.98
C HIS A 326 -16.40 27.89 5.70
N GLY A 327 -17.60 28.14 6.24
CA GLY A 327 -18.78 27.32 5.98
C GLY A 327 -18.81 25.99 6.74
N GLU A 328 -17.82 25.66 7.58
CA GLU A 328 -17.75 24.36 8.28
C GLU A 328 -18.78 24.19 9.39
N SER A 329 -19.46 25.27 9.79
CA SER A 329 -20.62 25.20 10.68
C SER A 329 -21.82 24.51 10.00
N ASN A 330 -21.83 24.44 8.67
CA ASN A 330 -22.75 23.60 7.90
C ASN A 330 -22.25 22.15 7.95
N PRO A 331 -23.02 21.22 8.53
CA PRO A 331 -22.58 19.84 8.71
C PRO A 331 -22.39 19.07 7.39
N MET A 332 -23.04 19.47 6.29
CA MET A 332 -22.80 18.85 4.98
C MET A 332 -21.43 19.22 4.41
N ILE A 333 -21.00 20.47 4.58
CA ILE A 333 -19.68 20.94 4.14
C ILE A 333 -18.58 20.27 4.97
N ALA A 334 -18.69 20.32 6.30
CA ALA A 334 -17.71 19.69 7.19
C ALA A 334 -17.64 18.18 6.97
N SER A 335 -18.78 17.48 6.87
CA SER A 335 -18.81 16.04 6.62
C SER A 335 -18.22 15.69 5.24
N SER A 336 -18.46 16.50 4.21
CA SER A 336 -17.87 16.27 2.90
C SER A 336 -16.34 16.38 2.93
N PHE A 337 -15.77 17.38 3.60
CA PHE A 337 -14.31 17.49 3.75
C PHE A 337 -13.72 16.37 4.63
N ALA A 338 -14.40 16.00 5.72
CA ALA A 338 -14.00 14.86 6.55
C ALA A 338 -13.96 13.56 5.74
N LEU A 339 -15.00 13.29 4.95
CA LEU A 339 -15.07 12.11 4.07
C LEU A 339 -14.01 12.16 2.98
N LEU A 340 -13.76 13.32 2.34
CA LEU A 340 -12.68 13.46 1.36
C LEU A 340 -11.32 13.13 1.98
N PHE A 341 -11.04 13.58 3.21
CA PHE A 341 -9.82 13.22 3.93
C PHE A 341 -9.73 11.71 4.19
N LEU A 342 -10.75 11.15 4.85
CA LEU A 342 -10.76 9.75 5.28
C LEU A 342 -10.68 8.80 4.07
N ALA A 343 -11.46 9.08 3.03
CA ALA A 343 -11.64 8.18 1.89
C ALA A 343 -10.53 8.29 0.84
N LYS A 344 -9.95 9.48 0.61
CA LYS A 344 -8.82 9.60 -0.32
C LYS A 344 -7.50 9.17 0.32
N GLY A 345 -7.33 9.43 1.60
CA GLY A 345 -6.11 9.06 2.31
C GLY A 345 -5.93 7.54 2.48
N ARG A 346 -7.01 6.74 2.51
CA ARG A 346 -6.99 5.26 2.66
C ARG A 346 -6.63 4.48 1.39
N ARG A 347 -6.37 5.15 0.26
CA ARG A 347 -6.03 4.44 -0.99
C ARG A 347 -4.88 3.46 -0.75
N PRO A 348 -4.99 2.21 -1.23
CA PRO A 348 -3.99 1.18 -0.99
C PRO A 348 -2.64 1.55 -1.61
N ILE A 349 -1.57 1.20 -0.91
CA ILE A 349 -0.18 1.44 -1.36
C ILE A 349 0.16 0.40 -2.42
N ALA A 350 0.41 0.83 -3.66
CA ALA A 350 0.84 -0.04 -4.75
C ALA A 350 2.34 -0.32 -4.67
N ILE A 351 3.13 0.70 -4.34
CA ILE A 351 4.60 0.66 -4.31
C ILE A 351 5.14 1.78 -3.42
N SER A 352 6.27 1.53 -2.76
CA SER A 352 6.99 2.56 -2.00
C SER A 352 8.41 2.71 -2.51
N LYS A 353 8.86 3.93 -2.79
CA LYS A 353 10.26 4.23 -3.07
C LYS A 353 11.07 4.17 -1.78
N LEU A 354 12.20 3.46 -1.82
CA LEU A 354 13.10 3.33 -0.69
C LEU A 354 14.30 4.26 -0.87
N ALA A 355 14.33 5.34 -0.09
CA ALA A 355 15.48 6.22 0.03
C ALA A 355 16.49 5.64 1.04
N TYR A 356 17.78 5.78 0.75
CA TYR A 356 18.87 5.24 1.56
C TYR A 356 20.10 6.16 1.54
N GLY A 357 20.98 6.03 2.54
CA GLY A 357 22.19 6.84 2.65
C GLY A 357 21.94 8.31 3.07
N GLU A 358 23.02 9.02 3.40
CA GLU A 358 22.96 10.34 4.06
C GLU A 358 22.41 11.47 3.17
N GLU A 359 22.43 11.31 1.84
CA GLU A 359 21.93 12.29 0.87
C GLU A 359 20.59 11.90 0.23
N GLN A 360 19.83 10.98 0.84
CA GLN A 360 18.62 10.41 0.24
C GLN A 360 18.87 9.87 -1.17
N GLN A 361 19.95 9.09 -1.32
CA GLN A 361 20.19 8.30 -2.52
C GLN A 361 18.95 7.43 -2.76
N GLY A 362 18.58 7.21 -4.03
CA GLY A 362 17.34 6.49 -4.36
C GLY A 362 16.18 7.34 -4.88
N ASN A 363 16.25 8.68 -4.86
CA ASN A 363 15.18 9.55 -5.36
C ASN A 363 15.63 10.57 -6.43
N GLN A 364 16.38 10.11 -7.44
CA GLN A 364 16.87 10.95 -8.54
C GLN A 364 15.74 11.50 -9.42
N HIS A 365 14.60 10.79 -9.49
CA HIS A 365 13.44 11.13 -10.31
C HIS A 365 12.19 11.24 -9.42
N PRO A 366 11.93 12.39 -8.75
CA PRO A 366 10.87 12.50 -7.74
C PRO A 366 9.44 12.27 -8.24
N GLN A 367 9.17 12.37 -9.55
CA GLN A 367 7.81 12.16 -10.10
C GLN A 367 7.60 10.77 -10.73
N ASP A 368 8.61 9.91 -10.74
CA ASP A 368 8.55 8.62 -11.43
C ASP A 368 7.39 7.73 -10.97
N LEU A 369 7.26 7.47 -9.67
CA LEU A 369 6.23 6.62 -9.09
C LEU A 369 4.86 7.28 -9.14
N GLN A 370 4.79 8.62 -9.11
CA GLN A 370 3.53 9.33 -9.32
C GLN A 370 2.95 9.01 -10.71
N ASN A 371 3.78 9.08 -11.74
CA ASN A 371 3.37 8.81 -13.11
C ASN A 371 3.09 7.32 -13.33
N LEU A 372 3.93 6.42 -12.80
CA LEU A 372 3.71 4.98 -12.84
C LEU A 372 2.40 4.59 -12.17
N VAL A 373 2.15 5.05 -10.95
CA VAL A 373 0.92 4.73 -10.21
C VAL A 373 -0.30 5.33 -10.90
N MET A 374 -0.21 6.55 -11.45
CA MET A 374 -1.30 7.15 -12.21
C MET A 374 -1.68 6.32 -13.46
N GLN A 375 -0.69 5.76 -14.18
CA GLN A 375 -0.97 4.83 -15.28
C GLN A 375 -1.59 3.53 -14.77
N THR A 376 -1.05 3.01 -13.68
CA THR A 376 -1.53 1.77 -13.06
C THR A 376 -2.97 1.90 -12.59
N GLU A 377 -3.35 3.03 -11.97
CA GLU A 377 -4.74 3.33 -11.53
C GLU A 377 -5.72 3.18 -12.70
N LYS A 378 -5.39 3.78 -13.86
CA LYS A 378 -6.23 3.73 -15.06
C LYS A 378 -6.38 2.32 -15.62
N ARG A 379 -5.31 1.52 -15.58
CA ARG A 379 -5.30 0.17 -16.15
C ARG A 379 -5.95 -0.86 -15.23
N TRP A 380 -5.82 -0.67 -13.92
CA TRP A 380 -6.43 -1.53 -12.92
C TRP A 380 -7.85 -1.14 -12.57
N ASP A 381 -8.30 0.05 -13.00
CA ASP A 381 -9.59 0.64 -12.63
C ASP A 381 -9.74 0.68 -11.09
N MET A 382 -8.66 1.11 -10.43
CA MET A 382 -8.54 1.11 -8.98
C MET A 382 -7.76 2.33 -8.54
N TYR A 383 -8.24 3.01 -7.49
CA TYR A 383 -7.48 4.10 -6.88
C TYR A 383 -6.32 3.56 -6.06
N LEU A 384 -5.14 4.13 -6.26
CA LEU A 384 -3.88 3.71 -5.70
C LEU A 384 -3.14 4.89 -5.08
N THR A 385 -2.14 4.58 -4.26
CA THR A 385 -1.13 5.53 -3.83
C THR A 385 0.26 4.91 -3.91
N TRP A 386 1.27 5.76 -3.92
CA TRP A 386 2.65 5.41 -3.64
C TRP A 386 3.11 6.18 -2.42
N GLN A 387 4.27 5.82 -1.89
CA GLN A 387 4.95 6.63 -0.87
C GLN A 387 6.47 6.53 -0.95
N THR A 388 7.18 7.44 -0.28
CA THR A 388 8.62 7.32 -0.01
C THR A 388 8.85 6.86 1.43
N LEU A 389 9.78 5.92 1.61
CA LEU A 389 10.26 5.40 2.89
C LEU A 389 11.76 5.66 3.01
N GLU A 390 12.21 6.08 4.19
CA GLU A 390 13.62 6.25 4.51
C GLU A 390 14.13 5.01 5.25
N LEU A 391 15.09 4.30 4.65
CA LEU A 391 15.58 3.03 5.21
C LEU A 391 16.23 3.20 6.58
N GLU A 392 16.88 4.34 6.84
CA GLU A 392 17.60 4.64 8.08
C GLU A 392 16.69 4.63 9.33
N ILE A 393 15.46 5.12 9.17
CA ILE A 393 14.49 5.26 10.27
C ILE A 393 13.36 4.22 10.22
N SER A 394 13.31 3.39 9.18
CA SER A 394 12.27 2.38 9.01
C SER A 394 12.57 1.10 9.80
N ASN A 395 11.51 0.41 10.23
CA ASN A 395 11.57 -0.96 10.74
C ASN A 395 10.81 -1.92 9.80
N LEU A 396 10.78 -3.21 10.14
CA LEU A 396 10.16 -4.23 9.29
C LEU A 396 8.65 -4.03 9.11
N SER A 397 7.94 -3.59 10.16
CA SER A 397 6.52 -3.29 10.05
C SER A 397 6.26 -2.16 9.06
N ASP A 398 7.13 -1.14 9.00
CA ASP A 398 7.00 -0.04 8.05
C ASP A 398 7.21 -0.51 6.61
N LEU A 399 8.21 -1.36 6.35
CA LEU A 399 8.44 -1.92 5.03
C LEU A 399 7.28 -2.82 4.58
N MET A 400 6.76 -3.64 5.49
CA MET A 400 5.69 -4.61 5.22
C MET A 400 4.31 -3.97 4.95
N GLU A 401 4.13 -2.67 5.24
CA GLU A 401 2.98 -1.88 4.76
C GLU A 401 2.99 -1.74 3.23
N SER A 402 4.16 -1.81 2.60
CA SER A 402 4.30 -1.76 1.15
C SER A 402 4.47 -3.16 0.54
N PRO A 403 3.59 -3.59 -0.39
CA PRO A 403 3.76 -4.88 -1.05
C PRO A 403 4.97 -4.91 -2.00
N VAL A 404 5.36 -3.74 -2.52
CA VAL A 404 6.53 -3.58 -3.40
C VAL A 404 7.39 -2.43 -2.87
N LEU A 405 8.69 -2.64 -2.73
CA LEU A 405 9.69 -1.59 -2.53
C LEU A 405 10.43 -1.32 -3.84
N PHE A 406 10.51 -0.06 -4.24
CA PHE A 406 11.29 0.40 -5.39
C PHE A 406 12.61 1.01 -4.95
N LEU A 407 13.71 0.54 -5.52
CA LEU A 407 15.05 1.08 -5.27
C LEU A 407 15.65 1.60 -6.59
N SER A 408 15.89 2.90 -6.68
CA SER A 408 16.54 3.54 -7.85
C SER A 408 18.02 3.79 -7.56
N GLY A 409 18.90 2.87 -7.94
CA GLY A 409 20.31 2.94 -7.55
C GLY A 409 21.19 3.82 -8.44
N LYS A 410 21.98 4.71 -7.82
CA LYS A 410 23.08 5.46 -8.45
C LYS A 410 24.15 5.72 -7.38
N GLY A 411 25.42 5.48 -7.68
CA GLY A 411 26.53 5.52 -6.72
C GLY A 411 26.55 4.33 -5.73
N PRO A 412 27.16 4.48 -4.54
CA PRO A 412 27.33 3.38 -3.60
C PRO A 412 26.00 2.91 -2.99
N LEU A 413 25.85 1.61 -2.72
CA LEU A 413 24.65 1.04 -2.07
C LEU A 413 24.56 1.41 -0.58
N SER A 414 25.71 1.54 0.10
CA SER A 414 25.83 2.01 1.50
C SER A 414 24.96 1.29 2.54
N TRP A 415 24.50 0.05 2.27
CA TRP A 415 23.70 -0.72 3.23
C TRP A 415 24.54 -1.28 4.38
N THR A 416 24.18 -0.86 5.59
CA THR A 416 24.70 -1.42 6.85
C THR A 416 24.26 -2.88 7.04
N PRO A 417 24.89 -3.65 7.95
CA PRO A 417 24.40 -4.98 8.30
C PRO A 417 22.94 -5.01 8.75
N LYS A 418 22.48 -3.96 9.46
CA LYS A 418 21.08 -3.79 9.85
C LYS A 418 20.16 -3.66 8.64
N HIS A 419 20.53 -2.84 7.66
CA HIS A 419 19.75 -2.65 6.43
C HIS A 419 19.64 -3.95 5.63
N ARG A 420 20.76 -4.67 5.50
CA ARG A 420 20.82 -5.97 4.81
C ARG A 420 19.88 -6.99 5.44
N GLU A 421 19.92 -7.12 6.77
CA GLU A 421 19.01 -8.02 7.49
C GLU A 421 17.55 -7.60 7.33
N LEU A 422 17.25 -6.29 7.42
CA LEU A 422 15.90 -5.77 7.25
C LEU A 422 15.32 -6.07 5.86
N ILE A 423 16.10 -5.89 4.79
CA ILE A 423 15.69 -6.22 3.41
C ILE A 423 15.50 -7.72 3.24
N LYS A 424 16.38 -8.55 3.82
CA LYS A 424 16.24 -10.01 3.83
C LYS A 424 14.94 -10.44 4.50
N GLN A 425 14.63 -9.88 5.67
CA GLN A 425 13.40 -10.15 6.39
C GLN A 425 12.16 -9.71 5.61
N TYR A 426 12.19 -8.53 4.99
CA TYR A 426 11.12 -8.04 4.14
C TYR A 426 10.80 -9.01 3.00
N VAL A 427 11.81 -9.43 2.23
CA VAL A 427 11.64 -10.39 1.11
C VAL A 427 11.14 -11.74 1.62
N ASN A 428 11.69 -12.25 2.72
CA ASN A 428 11.30 -13.53 3.30
C ASN A 428 9.88 -13.53 3.90
N GLN A 429 9.35 -12.37 4.27
CA GLN A 429 7.96 -12.21 4.71
C GLN A 429 6.96 -11.94 3.57
N GLY A 430 7.40 -12.14 2.32
CA GLY A 430 6.53 -11.97 1.15
C GLY A 430 6.54 -10.55 0.57
N GLY A 431 7.42 -9.67 1.03
CA GLY A 431 7.74 -8.42 0.34
C GLY A 431 8.34 -8.65 -1.05
N PHE A 432 8.24 -7.65 -1.93
CA PHE A 432 8.78 -7.69 -3.28
C PHE A 432 9.74 -6.52 -3.49
N LEU A 433 10.97 -6.80 -3.88
CA LEU A 433 11.98 -5.76 -4.12
C LEU A 433 12.14 -5.53 -5.63
N PHE A 434 11.76 -4.36 -6.11
CA PHE A 434 11.95 -3.94 -7.50
C PHE A 434 13.06 -2.89 -7.56
N VAL A 435 14.10 -3.16 -8.33
CA VAL A 435 15.32 -2.33 -8.37
C VAL A 435 15.62 -1.95 -9.79
N GLU A 436 16.03 -0.71 -10.01
CA GLU A 436 16.66 -0.29 -11.25
C GLU A 436 18.12 0.12 -11.05
N ASN A 437 18.92 -0.07 -12.10
CA ASN A 437 20.21 0.58 -12.23
C ASN A 437 20.05 1.94 -12.90
N ALA A 438 19.83 2.98 -12.11
CA ALA A 438 19.67 4.31 -12.66
C ALA A 438 20.99 4.76 -13.29
N CYS A 439 20.90 5.35 -14.49
CA CYS A 439 22.01 5.88 -15.27
C CYS A 439 23.07 4.85 -15.67
N GLY A 440 22.76 3.55 -15.62
CA GLY A 440 23.71 2.49 -15.92
C GLY A 440 24.93 2.50 -15.00
N ASP A 441 24.74 2.88 -13.73
CA ASP A 441 25.82 3.03 -12.76
C ASP A 441 26.52 1.68 -12.49
N VAL A 442 27.80 1.62 -12.85
CA VAL A 442 28.60 0.39 -12.75
C VAL A 442 28.91 0.04 -11.30
N GLN A 443 29.10 1.04 -10.44
CA GLN A 443 29.38 0.81 -9.02
C GLN A 443 28.15 0.21 -8.34
N PHE A 444 26.98 0.81 -8.56
CA PHE A 444 25.72 0.32 -8.01
C PHE A 444 25.42 -1.12 -8.46
N ASP A 445 25.52 -1.42 -9.77
CA ASP A 445 25.29 -2.79 -10.29
C ASP A 445 26.16 -3.83 -9.58
N GLN A 446 27.46 -3.56 -9.45
CA GLN A 446 28.41 -4.47 -8.80
C GLN A 446 28.11 -4.66 -7.32
N GLU A 447 27.85 -3.58 -6.58
CA GLU A 447 27.56 -3.63 -5.15
C GLU A 447 26.22 -4.31 -4.87
N PHE A 448 25.18 -4.02 -5.66
CA PHE A 448 23.88 -4.64 -5.53
C PHE A 448 23.94 -6.15 -5.81
N ARG A 449 24.59 -6.57 -6.90
CA ARG A 449 24.78 -8.00 -7.22
C ARG A 449 25.51 -8.74 -6.10
N ARG A 450 26.56 -8.14 -5.54
CA ARG A 450 27.30 -8.71 -4.39
C ARG A 450 26.39 -8.84 -3.18
N ALA A 451 25.64 -7.79 -2.83
CA ALA A 451 24.72 -7.82 -1.70
C ALA A 451 23.64 -8.90 -1.86
N MET A 452 23.11 -9.07 -3.07
CA MET A 452 22.13 -10.11 -3.35
C MET A 452 22.71 -11.53 -3.21
N ALA A 453 23.94 -11.77 -3.68
CA ALA A 453 24.61 -13.06 -3.53
C ALA A 453 24.90 -13.41 -2.05
N GLU A 454 25.18 -12.40 -1.22
CA GLU A 454 25.37 -12.57 0.22
C GLU A 454 24.04 -12.83 0.95
N LEU A 455 22.97 -12.14 0.58
CA LEU A 455 21.67 -12.24 1.24
C LEU A 455 20.89 -13.50 0.85
N PHE A 456 21.03 -13.94 -0.40
CA PHE A 456 20.29 -15.07 -1.00
C PHE A 456 21.26 -16.04 -1.73
N PRO A 457 22.17 -16.70 -1.01
CA PRO A 457 23.20 -17.56 -1.62
C PRO A 457 22.63 -18.75 -2.40
N ASP A 458 21.42 -19.19 -2.07
CA ASP A 458 20.73 -20.32 -2.72
C ASP A 458 20.02 -19.96 -4.03
N SER A 459 19.93 -18.66 -4.39
CA SER A 459 19.33 -18.20 -5.64
C SER A 459 20.12 -17.05 -6.26
N GLN A 460 20.61 -17.26 -7.48
CA GLN A 460 21.37 -16.25 -8.21
C GLN A 460 20.47 -15.23 -8.91
N LEU A 461 20.94 -13.99 -9.00
CA LEU A 461 20.31 -12.95 -9.81
C LEU A 461 20.61 -13.19 -11.30
N THR A 462 19.63 -13.74 -12.01
CA THR A 462 19.80 -14.18 -13.42
C THR A 462 18.75 -13.55 -14.33
N PRO A 463 19.00 -13.39 -15.65
CA PRO A 463 18.01 -12.88 -16.57
C PRO A 463 16.69 -13.67 -16.51
N LEU A 464 15.56 -12.96 -16.47
CA LEU A 464 14.25 -13.61 -16.50
C LEU A 464 14.01 -14.25 -17.88
N PRO A 465 13.51 -15.50 -17.94
CA PRO A 465 13.28 -16.18 -19.20
C PRO A 465 12.13 -15.51 -19.98
N PRO A 466 12.08 -15.63 -21.33
CA PRO A 466 11.06 -14.96 -22.17
C PRO A 466 9.61 -15.31 -21.84
N ASP A 467 9.37 -16.49 -21.26
CA ASP A 467 8.06 -16.99 -20.85
C ASP A 467 7.68 -16.61 -19.41
N HIS A 468 8.52 -15.84 -18.70
CA HIS A 468 8.22 -15.38 -17.35
C HIS A 468 7.02 -14.42 -17.34
N ALA A 469 6.10 -14.59 -16.37
CA ALA A 469 4.84 -13.85 -16.33
C ALA A 469 4.98 -12.31 -16.28
N ILE A 470 6.07 -11.79 -15.73
CA ILE A 470 6.39 -10.34 -15.75
C ILE A 470 6.38 -9.75 -17.16
N TRP A 471 6.66 -10.51 -18.22
CA TRP A 471 6.65 -9.97 -19.58
C TRP A 471 5.24 -9.74 -20.14
N PHE A 472 4.19 -10.25 -19.47
CA PHE A 472 2.81 -10.20 -19.99
C PHE A 472 1.73 -10.17 -18.88
N ALA A 473 2.08 -9.86 -17.63
CA ALA A 473 1.15 -9.87 -16.50
C ALA A 473 -0.02 -8.88 -16.66
N ASP A 474 0.20 -7.76 -17.34
CA ASP A 474 -0.85 -6.78 -17.69
C ASP A 474 -0.79 -6.33 -19.16
N GLN A 475 0.42 -6.17 -19.72
CA GLN A 475 0.66 -5.87 -21.14
C GLN A 475 1.84 -6.70 -21.66
N ASN A 476 1.84 -7.03 -22.95
CA ASN A 476 3.02 -7.62 -23.57
C ASN A 476 4.16 -6.59 -23.62
N ILE A 477 5.30 -6.95 -23.06
CA ILE A 477 6.52 -6.16 -23.14
C ILE A 477 7.26 -6.50 -24.45
N PRO A 478 7.75 -5.49 -25.18
CA PRO A 478 8.51 -5.73 -26.41
C PRO A 478 9.75 -6.62 -26.22
N PRO A 479 10.07 -7.53 -27.17
CA PRO A 479 11.17 -8.49 -27.03
C PRO A 479 12.57 -7.88 -26.82
N GLU A 480 12.81 -6.64 -27.21
CA GLU A 480 14.08 -5.93 -27.01
C GLU A 480 14.45 -5.72 -25.53
N PHE A 481 13.47 -5.82 -24.64
CA PHE A 481 13.70 -5.77 -23.19
C PHE A 481 14.08 -7.13 -22.58
N ILE A 482 13.96 -8.23 -23.33
CA ILE A 482 14.38 -9.56 -22.86
C ILE A 482 15.87 -9.52 -22.50
N GLY A 483 16.20 -10.05 -21.32
CA GLY A 483 17.56 -10.01 -20.77
C GLY A 483 17.90 -8.71 -20.01
N LYS A 484 17.02 -7.71 -20.01
CA LYS A 484 17.21 -6.48 -19.21
C LYS A 484 16.67 -6.60 -17.78
N LEU A 485 15.70 -7.48 -17.56
CA LEU A 485 15.19 -7.81 -16.23
C LEU A 485 15.83 -9.09 -15.72
N HIS A 486 16.32 -9.04 -14.49
CA HIS A 486 16.90 -10.16 -13.78
C HIS A 486 16.06 -10.47 -12.54
N GLY A 487 16.01 -11.73 -12.12
CA GLY A 487 15.22 -12.18 -10.98
C GLY A 487 16.01 -12.99 -9.97
N ILE A 488 15.62 -12.89 -8.70
CA ILE A 488 15.95 -13.88 -7.65
C ILE A 488 14.65 -14.58 -7.26
N GLN A 489 14.71 -15.91 -7.25
CA GLN A 489 13.61 -16.73 -6.79
C GLN A 489 13.70 -16.90 -5.28
N SER A 490 12.57 -16.70 -4.61
CA SER A 490 12.38 -17.13 -3.23
C SER A 490 11.07 -17.89 -3.18
N CYS A 491 11.08 -19.09 -2.58
CA CYS A 491 10.00 -20.08 -2.71
C CYS A 491 9.78 -20.56 -4.16
N CYS A 492 8.69 -20.11 -4.80
CA CYS A 492 8.25 -20.43 -6.17
C CYS A 492 7.91 -19.19 -6.97
N ARG A 493 8.39 -18.03 -6.55
CA ARG A 493 8.18 -16.79 -7.30
C ARG A 493 9.48 -16.03 -7.39
N THR A 494 9.55 -15.18 -8.39
CA THR A 494 10.53 -14.10 -8.40
C THR A 494 10.13 -13.09 -7.33
N SER A 495 10.95 -12.91 -6.29
CA SER A 495 10.67 -11.97 -5.19
C SER A 495 11.52 -10.70 -5.27
N ILE A 496 12.57 -10.73 -6.09
CA ILE A 496 13.41 -9.56 -6.40
C ILE A 496 13.52 -9.46 -7.91
N VAL A 497 13.26 -8.27 -8.45
CA VAL A 497 13.46 -7.95 -9.86
C VAL A 497 14.45 -6.80 -9.95
N TYR A 498 15.48 -6.99 -10.76
CA TYR A 498 16.50 -5.99 -11.05
C TYR A 498 16.48 -5.64 -12.53
N ALA A 499 16.22 -4.39 -12.85
CA ALA A 499 16.31 -3.83 -14.19
C ALA A 499 17.70 -3.23 -14.41
N SER A 500 18.43 -3.73 -15.42
CA SER A 500 19.73 -3.16 -15.82
C SER A 500 19.60 -1.92 -16.72
N ILE A 501 18.40 -1.36 -16.81
CA ILE A 501 18.02 -0.23 -17.64
C ILE A 501 17.31 0.82 -16.79
N ASP A 502 17.34 2.06 -17.24
CA ASP A 502 16.58 3.16 -16.67
C ASP A 502 15.07 2.99 -16.87
N LEU A 503 14.33 3.01 -15.78
CA LEU A 503 12.87 3.03 -15.71
C LEU A 503 12.38 4.35 -15.13
N GLY A 504 12.88 4.77 -13.95
CA GLY A 504 12.42 5.94 -13.21
C GLY A 504 12.52 7.24 -14.00
N CYS A 505 13.64 7.44 -14.70
CA CYS A 505 13.83 8.57 -15.63
C CYS A 505 12.70 8.64 -16.68
N TYR A 506 12.37 7.51 -17.30
CA TYR A 506 11.34 7.46 -18.34
C TYR A 506 9.93 7.61 -17.77
N TRP A 507 9.68 7.07 -16.57
CA TRP A 507 8.41 7.27 -15.88
C TRP A 507 8.19 8.74 -15.52
N GLU A 508 9.22 9.47 -15.06
CA GLU A 508 9.13 10.89 -14.76
C GLU A 508 8.79 11.74 -16.01
N LEU A 509 9.30 11.36 -17.18
CA LEU A 509 9.03 12.03 -18.45
C LEU A 509 7.62 11.81 -19.01
N TYR A 510 6.83 10.93 -18.39
CA TYR A 510 5.48 10.64 -18.87
C TYR A 510 4.63 11.91 -18.91
N ASN A 511 4.19 12.25 -20.12
CA ASN A 511 3.26 13.34 -20.35
C ASN A 511 2.17 12.85 -21.33
N PRO A 512 0.90 12.75 -20.91
CA PRO A 512 -0.18 12.25 -21.77
C PRO A 512 -0.56 13.22 -22.90
N ARG A 513 0.03 14.41 -22.93
CA ARG A 513 -0.37 15.48 -23.84
C ARG A 513 0.16 15.27 -25.27
N PRO A 514 -0.70 15.40 -26.29
CA PRO A 514 -0.27 15.37 -27.69
C PRO A 514 0.71 16.50 -28.05
N ASP A 515 0.63 17.64 -27.37
CA ASP A 515 1.47 18.82 -27.59
C ASP A 515 2.67 18.91 -26.61
N SER A 516 3.04 17.79 -25.98
CA SER A 516 4.15 17.73 -25.01
C SER A 516 5.51 18.08 -25.61
N GLY A 517 5.66 17.98 -26.93
CA GLY A 517 6.92 18.18 -27.63
C GLY A 517 7.91 17.01 -27.47
N ILE A 518 7.47 15.90 -26.87
CA ILE A 518 8.26 14.67 -26.74
C ILE A 518 8.23 13.92 -28.09
N PRO A 519 9.39 13.57 -28.69
CA PRO A 519 9.44 12.79 -29.93
C PRO A 519 8.72 11.44 -29.84
N ASP A 520 8.09 10.99 -30.93
CA ASP A 520 7.27 9.78 -30.95
C ASP A 520 8.03 8.51 -30.52
N ASN A 521 9.29 8.37 -30.92
CA ASN A 521 10.13 7.25 -30.53
C ASN A 521 10.36 7.23 -29.00
N ILE A 522 10.55 8.39 -28.38
CA ILE A 522 10.71 8.52 -26.93
C ILE A 522 9.37 8.29 -26.23
N GLN A 523 8.25 8.78 -26.78
CA GLN A 523 6.93 8.49 -26.21
C GLN A 523 6.63 6.99 -26.19
N GLN A 524 7.03 6.26 -27.23
CA GLN A 524 6.89 4.80 -27.27
C GLN A 524 7.77 4.15 -26.20
N ASP A 525 9.03 4.56 -26.09
CA ASP A 525 9.99 4.03 -25.10
C ASP A 525 9.53 4.27 -23.64
N ILE A 526 8.91 5.43 -23.38
CA ILE A 526 8.25 5.76 -22.11
C ILE A 526 7.08 4.81 -21.85
N ARG A 527 6.20 4.57 -22.84
CA ARG A 527 5.05 3.66 -22.70
C ARG A 527 5.49 2.23 -22.39
N ASP A 528 6.53 1.75 -23.06
CA ASP A 528 7.03 0.38 -22.87
C ASP A 528 7.65 0.19 -21.48
N ARG A 529 8.37 1.19 -20.95
CA ARG A 529 8.89 1.14 -19.58
C ARG A 529 7.82 1.30 -18.51
N LEU A 530 6.78 2.10 -18.76
CA LEU A 530 5.60 2.15 -17.89
C LEU A 530 4.86 0.81 -17.87
N ALA A 531 4.81 0.11 -19.01
CA ALA A 531 4.28 -1.24 -19.09
C ALA A 531 5.12 -2.22 -18.25
N ILE A 532 6.45 -2.15 -18.29
CA ILE A 532 7.33 -2.94 -17.40
C ILE A 532 6.97 -2.70 -15.94
N GLY A 533 6.90 -1.44 -15.50
CA GLY A 533 6.54 -1.11 -14.12
C GLY A 533 5.15 -1.65 -13.73
N THR A 534 4.16 -1.46 -14.59
CA THR A 534 2.78 -1.94 -14.36
C THR A 534 2.71 -3.47 -14.30
N ASN A 535 3.47 -4.17 -15.15
CA ASN A 535 3.54 -5.61 -15.14
C ASN A 535 4.22 -6.14 -13.87
N VAL A 536 5.32 -5.54 -13.42
CA VAL A 536 5.99 -5.93 -12.18
C VAL A 536 5.04 -5.73 -11.00
N LEU A 537 4.33 -4.59 -10.93
CA LEU A 537 3.28 -4.37 -9.92
C LEU A 537 2.18 -5.44 -10.00
N THR A 538 1.73 -5.77 -11.21
CA THR A 538 0.65 -6.75 -11.41
C THR A 538 1.11 -8.14 -10.99
N TYR A 539 2.33 -8.54 -11.35
CA TYR A 539 2.91 -9.82 -10.96
C TYR A 539 3.12 -9.93 -9.46
N ALA A 540 3.69 -8.89 -8.84
CA ALA A 540 4.02 -8.89 -7.42
C ALA A 540 2.78 -8.92 -6.51
N THR A 541 1.71 -8.25 -6.94
CA THR A 541 0.53 -8.01 -6.10
C THR A 541 -0.69 -8.81 -6.54
N ASN A 542 -0.74 -9.29 -7.77
CA ASN A 542 -1.96 -9.80 -8.42
C ASN A 542 -3.14 -8.81 -8.30
N ARG A 543 -2.86 -7.50 -8.23
CA ARG A 543 -3.84 -6.42 -7.95
C ARG A 543 -4.56 -6.56 -6.60
N GLN A 544 -4.06 -7.43 -5.71
CA GLN A 544 -4.55 -7.59 -4.34
C GLN A 544 -3.62 -6.82 -3.40
N LEU A 545 -4.11 -5.69 -2.90
CA LEU A 545 -3.36 -4.79 -2.03
C LEU A 545 -3.97 -4.77 -0.63
N LYS A 546 -3.14 -4.50 0.37
CA LYS A 546 -3.57 -4.35 1.77
C LYS A 546 -4.36 -3.05 1.96
N GLU A 547 -5.26 -3.04 2.93
CA GLU A 547 -5.90 -1.79 3.33
C GLU A 547 -4.87 -0.90 4.05
N LYS A 548 -4.91 0.41 3.78
CA LYS A 548 -4.05 1.34 4.50
C LYS A 548 -4.46 1.39 5.97
N LEU A 549 -3.48 1.47 6.87
CA LEU A 549 -3.60 1.33 8.34
C LEU A 549 -3.73 -0.12 8.85
N GLU A 550 -3.82 -1.11 7.97
CA GLU A 550 -3.66 -2.52 8.34
C GLU A 550 -2.19 -2.77 8.67
N ARG A 551 -1.85 -3.00 9.95
CA ARG A 551 -0.49 -3.39 10.33
C ARG A 551 -0.29 -4.88 10.08
N PRO A 552 0.70 -5.28 9.27
CA PRO A 552 1.07 -6.68 9.15
C PRO A 552 1.50 -7.20 10.52
N GLN A 553 0.90 -8.29 10.98
CA GLN A 553 1.46 -8.99 12.14
C GLN A 553 2.76 -9.64 11.70
N VAL A 554 3.88 -8.99 12.03
CA VAL A 554 5.21 -9.56 11.84
C VAL A 554 5.27 -10.83 12.68
N THR A 555 5.30 -11.98 12.03
CA THR A 555 5.26 -13.30 12.66
C THR A 555 6.61 -13.62 13.28
N PHE A 556 6.75 -13.23 14.55
CA PHE A 556 7.87 -13.48 15.46
C PHE A 556 9.19 -12.78 15.10
N ASP A 557 9.75 -12.07 16.08
CA ASP A 557 11.14 -11.66 16.06
C ASP A 557 12.02 -12.89 16.33
N THR A 558 12.65 -13.42 15.29
CA THR A 558 13.45 -14.66 15.37
C THR A 558 14.73 -14.52 16.20
N THR A 559 15.02 -13.33 16.72
CA THR A 559 16.23 -13.02 17.48
C THR A 559 16.21 -13.53 18.93
N ASN A 560 15.05 -13.91 19.49
CA ASN A 560 14.92 -14.42 20.87
C ASN A 560 14.54 -15.92 20.91
N THR A 561 15.49 -16.81 20.58
CA THR A 561 15.27 -18.27 20.46
C THR A 561 15.71 -19.11 21.67
N THR A 562 16.10 -18.53 22.80
CA THR A 562 16.76 -19.29 23.90
C THR A 562 15.90 -19.63 25.12
N SER A 563 14.64 -19.21 25.18
CA SER A 563 13.76 -19.50 26.32
C SER A 563 12.82 -20.68 26.04
N VAL A 564 13.27 -21.91 26.35
CA VAL A 564 12.40 -23.09 26.37
C VAL A 564 11.42 -22.97 27.54
N LEU A 565 10.27 -22.34 27.31
CA LEU A 565 9.18 -22.32 28.28
C LEU A 565 8.56 -23.73 28.34
N ARG A 566 8.39 -24.28 29.55
CA ARG A 566 7.64 -25.54 29.77
C ARG A 566 6.23 -25.41 29.15
N LYS A 567 5.72 -26.50 28.57
CA LYS A 567 4.40 -26.59 27.90
C LYS A 567 4.27 -25.76 26.62
N THR A 568 5.33 -25.69 25.81
CA THR A 568 5.27 -25.15 24.44
C THR A 568 5.39 -26.27 23.42
N LEU A 569 4.58 -26.22 22.36
CA LEU A 569 4.66 -27.12 21.22
C LEU A 569 5.87 -26.73 20.36
N GLN A 570 6.72 -27.71 20.07
CA GLN A 570 7.82 -27.58 19.12
C GLN A 570 7.57 -28.53 17.95
N ILE A 571 7.58 -27.99 16.74
CA ILE A 571 7.52 -28.75 15.49
C ILE A 571 8.77 -28.40 14.70
N PRO A 572 9.67 -29.36 14.43
CA PRO A 572 10.83 -29.13 13.60
C PRO A 572 10.53 -29.43 12.13
N LYS A 573 11.33 -28.84 11.24
CA LYS A 573 11.41 -29.21 9.82
C LYS A 573 12.43 -30.32 9.62
N ILE A 574 12.08 -31.31 8.81
CA ILE A 574 13.01 -32.37 8.44
C ILE A 574 13.91 -31.93 7.28
N SER A 575 15.22 -32.01 7.49
CA SER A 575 16.24 -31.77 6.47
C SER A 575 16.18 -32.84 5.38
N HIS A 576 16.20 -32.40 4.12
CA HIS A 576 16.31 -33.28 2.95
C HIS A 576 16.73 -32.49 1.70
N LEU A 577 17.30 -33.19 0.71
CA LEU A 577 17.77 -32.56 -0.54
C LEU A 577 16.64 -32.07 -1.47
N GLY A 578 15.38 -32.44 -1.19
CA GLY A 578 14.20 -32.04 -1.94
C GLY A 578 13.73 -30.58 -1.75
N GLY A 579 14.52 -29.74 -1.10
CA GLY A 579 14.17 -28.34 -0.80
C GLY A 579 13.48 -28.14 0.56
N SER A 580 14.01 -28.77 1.62
CA SER A 580 13.43 -28.73 2.98
C SER A 580 13.35 -27.32 3.62
N ASN A 581 14.00 -26.34 3.00
CA ASN A 581 13.97 -24.94 3.44
C ASN A 581 13.57 -23.97 2.33
N ASP A 582 12.94 -24.46 1.24
CA ASP A 582 12.51 -23.61 0.13
C ASP A 582 11.41 -22.62 0.54
N ALA A 583 10.66 -22.93 1.61
CA ALA A 583 9.68 -22.07 2.27
C ALA A 583 10.02 -21.90 3.77
N PRO A 584 11.09 -21.15 4.12
CA PRO A 584 11.67 -21.10 5.47
C PRO A 584 10.71 -20.67 6.61
N ASN A 585 9.78 -19.76 6.34
CA ASN A 585 8.83 -19.16 7.27
C ASN A 585 7.46 -19.84 7.32
N ALA A 586 7.14 -20.75 6.38
CA ALA A 586 5.84 -21.44 6.33
C ALA A 586 5.41 -22.02 7.69
N LEU A 587 6.34 -22.72 8.36
CA LEU A 587 6.07 -23.35 9.65
C LEU A 587 5.88 -22.32 10.77
N ASN A 588 6.67 -21.24 10.81
CA ASN A 588 6.48 -20.18 11.82
C ASN A 588 5.12 -19.50 11.64
N ASN A 589 4.69 -19.27 10.41
CA ASN A 589 3.37 -18.67 10.12
C ASN A 589 2.23 -19.61 10.51
N LEU A 590 2.39 -20.92 10.30
CA LEU A 590 1.45 -21.92 10.80
C LEU A 590 1.40 -21.95 12.34
N LEU A 591 2.56 -21.92 13.01
CA LEU A 591 2.64 -21.89 14.47
C LEU A 591 2.02 -20.59 15.03
N ALA A 592 2.20 -19.45 14.36
CA ALA A 592 1.51 -18.20 14.69
C ALA A 592 -0.01 -18.35 14.59
N SER A 593 -0.51 -18.98 13.52
CA SER A 593 -1.93 -19.28 13.32
C SER A 593 -2.47 -20.17 14.45
N LEU A 594 -1.75 -21.24 14.82
CA LEU A 594 -2.10 -22.12 15.93
C LEU A 594 -2.20 -21.37 17.27
N GLN A 595 -1.25 -20.46 17.53
CA GLN A 595 -1.26 -19.67 18.75
C GLN A 595 -2.43 -18.68 18.78
N LYS A 596 -2.67 -17.98 17.67
CA LYS A 596 -3.69 -16.96 17.56
C LYS A 596 -5.11 -17.54 17.60
N GLU A 597 -5.33 -18.60 16.84
CA GLU A 597 -6.68 -19.11 16.57
C GLU A 597 -7.07 -20.26 17.51
N ALA A 598 -6.11 -21.12 17.90
CA ALA A 598 -6.38 -22.27 18.76
C ALA A 598 -5.83 -22.10 20.19
N GLY A 599 -5.17 -20.98 20.50
CA GLY A 599 -4.61 -20.71 21.83
C GLY A 599 -3.45 -21.64 22.23
N ILE A 600 -2.91 -22.42 21.29
CA ILE A 600 -1.83 -23.38 21.56
C ILE A 600 -0.51 -22.61 21.75
N ARG A 601 0.15 -22.81 22.89
CA ARG A 601 1.47 -22.21 23.12
C ARG A 601 2.51 -22.91 22.27
N VAL A 602 3.15 -22.16 21.37
CA VAL A 602 4.18 -22.66 20.43
C VAL A 602 5.54 -22.04 20.75
N SER A 603 6.61 -22.72 20.38
CA SER A 603 7.96 -22.13 20.35
C SER A 603 8.21 -21.53 18.98
N ALA A 604 8.57 -20.25 18.93
CA ALA A 604 8.98 -19.58 17.69
C ALA A 604 10.43 -19.92 17.33
N GLY A 605 10.73 -19.94 16.03
CA GLY A 605 12.07 -20.23 15.49
C GLY A 605 12.12 -21.60 14.81
N THR A 606 12.16 -21.59 13.48
CA THR A 606 12.26 -22.82 12.67
C THR A 606 13.54 -23.58 13.00
N GLN A 607 13.40 -24.79 13.53
CA GLN A 607 14.52 -25.73 13.65
C GLN A 607 14.46 -26.72 12.49
N VAL A 608 15.47 -26.69 11.62
CA VAL A 608 15.69 -27.74 10.62
C VAL A 608 16.58 -28.80 11.28
N ILE A 609 16.11 -30.04 11.35
CA ILE A 609 16.81 -31.16 11.99
C ILE A 609 17.03 -32.32 11.02
N SER A 610 18.04 -33.14 11.29
CA SER A 610 18.23 -34.41 10.61
C SER A 610 17.30 -35.49 11.20
N LEU A 611 16.87 -36.47 10.40
CA LEU A 611 16.16 -37.64 10.93
C LEU A 611 17.03 -38.54 11.82
N THR A 612 18.35 -38.33 11.82
CA THR A 612 19.29 -39.01 12.72
C THR A 612 19.45 -38.31 14.08
N ASP A 613 18.81 -37.16 14.29
CA ASP A 613 18.81 -36.46 15.57
C ASP A 613 17.78 -37.07 16.54
N THR A 614 17.73 -36.60 17.79
CA THR A 614 16.75 -37.05 18.81
C THR A 614 15.34 -36.57 18.47
N LEU A 615 14.48 -37.49 17.98
CA LEU A 615 13.11 -37.18 17.53
C LEU A 615 12.06 -37.31 18.64
N GLU A 616 12.35 -38.02 19.73
CA GLU A 616 11.40 -38.45 20.76
C GLU A 616 10.76 -37.28 21.54
N ARG A 617 11.35 -36.09 21.46
CA ARG A 617 10.83 -34.88 22.11
C ARG A 617 9.74 -34.17 21.31
N TYR A 618 9.50 -34.58 20.06
CA TYR A 618 8.58 -33.89 19.16
C TYR A 618 7.33 -34.74 18.91
N PRO A 619 6.11 -34.21 19.06
CA PRO A 619 4.89 -34.94 18.72
C PRO A 619 4.62 -34.96 17.21
N VAL A 620 5.10 -33.94 16.50
CA VAL A 620 4.86 -33.72 15.07
C VAL A 620 6.17 -33.36 14.39
N LEU A 621 6.43 -33.97 13.22
CA LEU A 621 7.50 -33.55 12.30
C LEU A 621 6.87 -32.91 11.06
N PHE A 622 7.40 -31.76 10.64
CA PHE A 622 6.98 -31.09 9.42
C PHE A 622 7.98 -31.33 8.28
N LEU A 623 7.49 -31.56 7.07
CA LEU A 623 8.33 -31.58 5.88
C LEU A 623 7.64 -30.96 4.67
N HIS A 624 8.41 -30.36 3.78
CA HIS A 624 7.91 -29.80 2.53
C HIS A 624 9.03 -29.76 1.51
N GLY A 625 8.67 -29.69 0.23
CA GLY A 625 9.67 -29.53 -0.81
C GLY A 625 9.06 -29.53 -2.20
N ARG A 626 9.93 -29.31 -3.19
CA ARG A 626 9.57 -29.21 -4.60
C ARG A 626 10.47 -30.00 -5.54
N ARG A 627 11.50 -30.67 -5.01
CA ARG A 627 12.48 -31.45 -5.76
C ARG A 627 12.46 -32.92 -5.35
N THR A 628 13.01 -33.79 -6.18
CA THR A 628 13.20 -35.20 -5.84
C THR A 628 14.09 -35.32 -4.61
N PHE A 629 13.77 -36.25 -3.71
CA PHE A 629 14.62 -36.58 -2.57
C PHE A 629 14.59 -38.07 -2.28
N GLN A 630 15.56 -38.54 -1.52
CA GLN A 630 15.62 -39.91 -1.03
C GLN A 630 16.25 -39.88 0.36
N TRP A 631 15.72 -40.70 1.26
CA TRP A 631 16.35 -40.95 2.56
C TRP A 631 17.23 -42.19 2.52
N SER A 632 18.28 -42.16 3.33
CA SER A 632 19.11 -43.30 3.64
C SER A 632 18.33 -44.36 4.44
N VAL A 633 18.90 -45.56 4.54
CA VAL A 633 18.32 -46.65 5.33
C VAL A 633 18.16 -46.26 6.80
N ALA A 634 19.14 -45.55 7.37
CA ALA A 634 19.11 -45.09 8.76
C ALA A 634 17.98 -44.08 9.01
N GLU A 635 17.82 -43.10 8.13
CA GLU A 635 16.75 -42.09 8.22
C GLU A 635 15.35 -42.72 8.08
N ARG A 636 15.19 -43.68 7.15
CA ARG A 636 13.95 -44.46 7.01
C ARG A 636 13.60 -45.21 8.28
N GLN A 637 14.60 -45.85 8.90
CA GLN A 637 14.41 -46.58 10.15
C GLN A 637 14.06 -45.65 11.31
N ALA A 638 14.71 -44.48 11.41
CA ALA A 638 14.39 -43.47 12.42
C ALA A 638 12.94 -42.98 12.29
N LEU A 639 12.49 -42.69 11.06
CA LEU A 639 11.11 -42.27 10.79
C LEU A 639 10.10 -43.38 11.12
N LYS A 640 10.43 -44.64 10.81
CA LYS A 640 9.61 -45.81 11.18
C LYS A 640 9.44 -45.91 12.68
N THR A 641 10.54 -45.79 13.43
CA THR A 641 10.55 -45.83 14.90
C THR A 641 9.76 -44.66 15.49
N PHE A 642 9.97 -43.43 14.97
CA PHE A 642 9.25 -42.24 15.39
C PHE A 642 7.72 -42.41 15.29
N VAL A 643 7.25 -42.86 14.13
CA VAL A 643 5.82 -43.13 13.93
C VAL A 643 5.35 -44.32 14.77
N GLY A 644 6.15 -45.37 14.91
CA GLY A 644 5.85 -46.50 15.79
C GLY A 644 5.62 -46.08 17.25
N ASN A 645 6.34 -45.06 17.71
CA ASN A 645 6.24 -44.50 19.06
C ASN A 645 5.11 -43.47 19.23
N GLY A 646 4.21 -43.34 18.25
CA GLY A 646 3.08 -42.40 18.32
C GLY A 646 3.29 -41.07 17.61
N GLY A 647 4.49 -40.82 17.05
CA GLY A 647 4.77 -39.61 16.30
C GLY A 647 3.88 -39.41 15.07
N PHE A 648 3.72 -38.14 14.67
CA PHE A 648 2.94 -37.73 13.50
C PHE A 648 3.81 -37.03 12.45
N ILE A 649 3.58 -37.33 11.17
CA ILE A 649 4.25 -36.67 10.05
C ILE A 649 3.24 -35.79 9.32
N PHE A 650 3.51 -34.50 9.26
CA PHE A 650 2.78 -33.54 8.44
C PHE A 650 3.68 -33.07 7.30
N GLY A 651 3.22 -33.16 6.05
CA GLY A 651 3.90 -32.46 4.97
C GLY A 651 3.02 -31.95 3.85
N ASP A 652 3.63 -31.13 3.00
CA ASP A 652 2.99 -30.62 1.80
C ASP A 652 3.95 -30.56 0.60
N SER A 653 3.39 -30.59 -0.59
CA SER A 653 4.15 -30.37 -1.82
C SER A 653 4.13 -28.91 -2.20
N ILE A 654 5.30 -28.27 -2.13
CA ILE A 654 5.46 -26.88 -2.56
C ILE A 654 5.07 -26.78 -4.04
N CYS A 655 4.18 -25.84 -4.33
CA CYS A 655 3.64 -25.53 -5.66
C CYS A 655 3.06 -26.74 -6.40
N ALA A 656 2.52 -27.71 -5.65
CA ALA A 656 2.00 -28.97 -6.15
C ALA A 656 3.02 -29.76 -7.00
N SER A 657 4.30 -29.74 -6.61
CA SER A 657 5.40 -30.43 -7.29
C SER A 657 5.17 -31.94 -7.45
N PRO A 658 5.07 -32.45 -8.69
CA PRO A 658 5.00 -33.88 -8.93
C PRO A 658 6.25 -34.61 -8.43
N GLN A 659 7.44 -34.03 -8.61
CA GLN A 659 8.71 -34.66 -8.26
C GLN A 659 8.84 -34.91 -6.75
N PHE A 660 8.42 -33.94 -5.94
CA PHE A 660 8.41 -34.09 -4.48
C PHE A 660 7.30 -35.06 -4.03
N THR A 661 6.09 -34.91 -4.58
CA THR A 661 4.96 -35.79 -4.27
C THR A 661 5.25 -37.26 -4.56
N GLU A 662 5.88 -37.56 -5.69
CA GLU A 662 6.29 -38.91 -6.06
C GLU A 662 7.40 -39.44 -5.14
N SER A 663 8.36 -38.60 -4.78
CA SER A 663 9.41 -38.97 -3.82
C SER A 663 8.85 -39.27 -2.44
N PHE A 664 7.94 -38.45 -1.94
CA PHE A 664 7.27 -38.68 -0.66
C PHE A 664 6.49 -40.00 -0.66
N ARG A 665 5.67 -40.22 -1.69
CA ARG A 665 4.91 -41.48 -1.86
C ARG A 665 5.82 -42.71 -1.94
N ARG A 666 6.95 -42.61 -2.64
CA ARG A 666 7.95 -43.69 -2.72
C ARG A 666 8.55 -43.99 -1.36
N GLU A 667 9.02 -42.98 -0.63
CA GLU A 667 9.63 -43.17 0.70
C GLU A 667 8.61 -43.73 1.70
N MET A 668 7.37 -43.23 1.71
CA MET A 668 6.31 -43.77 2.57
C MET A 668 6.03 -45.26 2.28
N ARG A 669 6.03 -45.68 1.00
CA ARG A 669 5.84 -47.08 0.62
C ARG A 669 7.00 -47.98 1.06
N ILE A 670 8.22 -47.46 1.05
CA ILE A 670 9.40 -48.21 1.51
C ILE A 670 9.36 -48.39 3.04
N ILE A 671 8.95 -47.35 3.78
CA ILE A 671 8.94 -47.34 5.24
C ILE A 671 7.76 -48.15 5.81
N PHE A 672 6.58 -48.02 5.18
CA PHE A 672 5.31 -48.62 5.58
C PHE A 672 4.71 -49.47 4.44
N PRO A 673 5.32 -50.61 4.08
CA PRO A 673 4.95 -51.39 2.89
C PRO A 673 3.55 -52.01 2.95
N GLU A 674 3.02 -52.22 4.16
CA GLU A 674 1.68 -52.79 4.38
C GLU A 674 0.58 -51.73 4.37
N GLN A 675 0.95 -50.45 4.43
CA GLN A 675 0.03 -49.33 4.43
C GLN A 675 0.09 -48.59 3.10
N VAL A 676 -1.03 -48.02 2.70
CA VAL A 676 -1.11 -47.23 1.47
C VAL A 676 -1.47 -45.80 1.85
N LEU A 677 -0.63 -44.87 1.44
CA LEU A 677 -0.93 -43.44 1.50
C LEU A 677 -2.12 -43.14 0.56
N ARG A 678 -3.30 -42.88 1.12
CA ARG A 678 -4.57 -42.69 0.38
C ARG A 678 -5.23 -41.37 0.75
N ARG A 679 -5.92 -40.76 -0.21
CA ARG A 679 -6.73 -39.57 0.03
C ARG A 679 -7.76 -39.85 1.14
N LEU A 680 -7.81 -38.97 2.14
CA LEU A 680 -8.80 -39.02 3.19
C LEU A 680 -10.20 -38.68 2.64
N PRO A 681 -11.27 -39.30 3.17
CA PRO A 681 -12.65 -38.98 2.82
C PRO A 681 -12.97 -37.49 3.05
N SER A 682 -13.88 -36.92 2.26
CA SER A 682 -14.23 -35.49 2.37
C SER A 682 -14.97 -35.14 3.67
N ASP A 683 -15.54 -36.13 4.34
CA ASP A 683 -16.24 -36.05 5.63
C ASP A 683 -15.34 -36.48 6.80
N HIS A 684 -14.04 -36.67 6.57
CA HIS A 684 -13.09 -36.97 7.64
C HIS A 684 -13.13 -35.88 8.71
N GLU A 685 -13.16 -36.28 9.98
CA GLU A 685 -13.38 -35.40 11.13
C GLU A 685 -12.35 -34.24 11.25
N MET A 686 -11.10 -34.45 10.84
CA MET A 686 -10.07 -33.41 10.67
C MET A 686 -10.49 -32.21 9.78
N PHE A 687 -11.46 -32.37 8.87
CA PHE A 687 -11.95 -31.27 8.03
C PHE A 687 -13.13 -30.49 8.65
N THR A 688 -13.52 -30.86 9.87
CA THR A 688 -14.62 -30.24 10.62
C THR A 688 -14.09 -29.44 11.82
N ASN A 689 -14.98 -28.81 12.57
CA ASN A 689 -14.67 -28.13 13.81
C ASN A 689 -14.74 -29.03 15.06
N ASP A 690 -14.97 -30.34 14.91
CA ASP A 690 -15.18 -31.27 16.03
C ASP A 690 -13.99 -31.36 17.01
N PHE A 691 -12.77 -31.13 16.52
CA PHE A 691 -11.53 -31.15 17.31
C PHE A 691 -11.10 -29.76 17.82
N GLY A 692 -12.00 -28.76 17.77
CA GLY A 692 -11.67 -27.37 18.09
C GLY A 692 -10.90 -26.64 16.99
N GLY A 693 -10.92 -27.19 15.77
CA GLY A 693 -10.42 -26.56 14.56
C GLY A 693 -11.48 -25.77 13.79
N PHE A 694 -11.30 -25.64 12.49
CA PHE A 694 -12.19 -24.94 11.58
C PHE A 694 -12.99 -25.90 10.70
N ASP A 695 -14.20 -25.51 10.31
CA ASP A 695 -14.85 -26.15 9.16
C ASP A 695 -14.11 -25.77 7.87
N VAL A 696 -13.45 -26.76 7.27
CA VAL A 696 -12.70 -26.67 6.01
C VAL A 696 -13.22 -27.68 4.98
N GLY A 697 -14.47 -28.12 5.11
CA GLY A 697 -15.10 -29.01 4.12
C GLY A 697 -15.13 -28.42 2.71
N LYS A 698 -15.04 -27.09 2.60
CA LYS A 698 -14.76 -26.37 1.36
C LYS A 698 -13.63 -25.38 1.56
N ILE A 699 -12.62 -25.47 0.70
CA ILE A 699 -11.50 -24.55 0.65
C ILE A 699 -11.22 -24.11 -0.79
N THR A 700 -10.51 -23.00 -0.93
CA THR A 700 -10.22 -22.41 -2.23
C THR A 700 -8.84 -22.87 -2.72
N LEU A 701 -8.83 -23.53 -3.87
CA LEU A 701 -7.61 -23.92 -4.58
C LEU A 701 -7.36 -22.93 -5.72
N ARG A 702 -6.17 -22.32 -5.70
CA ARG A 702 -5.63 -21.49 -6.76
C ARG A 702 -4.83 -22.35 -7.73
N SER A 703 -5.03 -22.16 -9.02
CA SER A 703 -4.21 -22.73 -10.08
C SER A 703 -3.59 -21.63 -10.95
N PRO A 704 -2.32 -21.76 -11.37
CA PRO A 704 -1.67 -20.81 -12.27
C PRO A 704 -2.48 -20.65 -13.56
N ALA A 705 -2.53 -19.44 -14.10
CA ALA A 705 -3.17 -19.23 -15.39
C ALA A 705 -2.28 -19.77 -16.50
N THR A 706 -2.84 -20.48 -17.47
CA THR A 706 -2.20 -20.71 -18.77
C THR A 706 -2.44 -19.49 -19.65
N GLN A 707 -1.41 -19.09 -20.42
CA GLN A 707 -1.49 -17.98 -21.37
C GLN A 707 -2.74 -18.14 -22.26
N MET A 708 -3.66 -17.17 -22.18
CA MET A 708 -4.75 -17.01 -23.15
C MET A 708 -4.53 -15.70 -23.88
N ASP A 709 -4.40 -15.80 -25.20
CA ASP A 709 -4.05 -14.71 -26.08
C ASP A 709 -4.92 -13.46 -25.83
N GLY A 710 -4.30 -12.34 -25.49
CA GLY A 710 -4.93 -11.03 -25.34
C GLY A 710 -5.86 -10.82 -24.13
N GLN A 711 -5.95 -11.74 -23.17
CA GLN A 711 -6.76 -11.56 -21.95
C GLN A 711 -5.95 -11.59 -20.65
N ARG A 712 -6.52 -10.93 -19.62
CA ARG A 712 -5.96 -10.79 -18.26
C ARG A 712 -5.52 -12.14 -17.69
N ILE A 713 -4.28 -12.26 -17.24
CA ILE A 713 -3.84 -13.40 -16.44
C ILE A 713 -4.49 -13.26 -15.05
N GLN A 714 -5.45 -14.13 -14.79
CA GLN A 714 -5.98 -14.35 -13.44
C GLN A 714 -5.73 -15.80 -13.07
N ALA A 715 -5.12 -16.02 -11.91
CA ALA A 715 -5.06 -17.35 -11.34
C ALA A 715 -6.51 -17.86 -11.17
N ARG A 716 -6.77 -19.09 -11.60
CA ARG A 716 -8.10 -19.67 -11.50
C ARG A 716 -8.33 -20.15 -10.07
N GLU A 717 -9.30 -19.56 -9.40
CA GLU A 717 -9.76 -20.00 -8.10
C GLU A 717 -10.94 -20.98 -8.26
N SER A 718 -10.92 -22.04 -7.46
CA SER A 718 -11.99 -23.04 -7.44
C SER A 718 -12.24 -23.50 -6.02
N SER A 719 -13.51 -23.58 -5.64
CA SER A 719 -13.91 -24.20 -4.37
C SER A 719 -13.81 -25.72 -4.51
N VAL A 720 -13.02 -26.34 -3.63
CA VAL A 720 -12.74 -27.78 -3.62
C VAL A 720 -12.85 -28.33 -2.20
N THR A 721 -12.96 -29.65 -2.07
CA THR A 721 -12.68 -30.34 -0.80
C THR A 721 -11.17 -30.44 -0.60
N PRO A 722 -10.66 -30.37 0.64
CA PRO A 722 -9.25 -30.59 0.92
C PRO A 722 -8.74 -31.90 0.31
N HIS A 723 -7.52 -31.85 -0.24
CA HIS A 723 -6.79 -33.05 -0.62
C HIS A 723 -5.68 -33.26 0.40
N VAL A 724 -5.88 -34.23 1.28
CA VAL A 724 -4.84 -34.75 2.18
C VAL A 724 -4.78 -36.26 1.98
N ASP A 725 -3.62 -36.79 1.62
CA ASP A 725 -3.35 -38.21 1.64
C ASP A 725 -2.86 -38.62 3.03
N GLY A 726 -3.35 -39.75 3.56
CA GLY A 726 -3.04 -40.23 4.89
C GLY A 726 -2.62 -41.70 4.96
N ILE A 727 -1.84 -42.03 6.00
CA ILE A 727 -1.54 -43.41 6.41
C ILE A 727 -2.16 -43.65 7.78
N ILE A 728 -3.03 -44.65 7.88
CA ILE A 728 -3.59 -45.13 9.15
C ILE A 728 -2.71 -46.28 9.67
N LEU A 729 -2.24 -46.15 10.92
CA LEU A 729 -1.48 -47.17 11.63
C LEU A 729 -2.13 -47.39 13.00
N ASN A 730 -2.46 -48.64 13.33
CA ASN A 730 -3.08 -49.00 14.62
C ASN A 730 -4.33 -48.15 14.97
N GLY A 731 -5.16 -47.83 13.97
CA GLY A 731 -6.39 -47.06 14.15
C GLY A 731 -6.21 -45.54 14.25
N ARG A 732 -4.98 -45.00 14.24
CA ARG A 732 -4.69 -43.56 14.24
C ARG A 732 -4.10 -43.08 12.90
N LEU A 733 -4.26 -41.80 12.59
CA LEU A 733 -3.63 -41.18 11.42
C LEU A 733 -2.16 -40.88 11.76
N ALA A 734 -1.22 -41.58 11.13
CA ALA A 734 0.20 -41.42 11.40
C ALA A 734 0.89 -40.41 10.49
N VAL A 735 0.37 -40.26 9.27
CA VAL A 735 0.93 -39.38 8.24
C VAL A 735 -0.21 -38.61 7.60
N ALA A 736 -0.06 -37.30 7.42
CA ALA A 736 -0.92 -36.46 6.60
C ALA A 736 -0.06 -35.67 5.61
N PHE A 737 -0.39 -35.79 4.33
CA PHE A 737 0.35 -35.17 3.24
C PHE A 737 -0.58 -34.44 2.28
N SER A 738 -0.37 -33.14 2.08
CA SER A 738 -1.08 -32.39 1.05
C SER A 738 -0.29 -32.38 -0.25
N PRO A 739 -0.80 -32.93 -1.37
CA PRO A 739 -0.16 -32.78 -2.67
C PRO A 739 -0.31 -31.36 -3.25
N PHE A 740 -1.12 -30.49 -2.63
CA PHE A 740 -1.21 -29.07 -2.97
C PHE A 740 -0.48 -28.20 -1.95
N ASP A 741 0.00 -27.06 -2.41
CA ASP A 741 0.82 -26.15 -1.60
C ASP A 741 0.05 -25.56 -0.43
N LEU A 742 0.63 -25.74 0.75
CA LEU A 742 0.32 -25.03 1.99
C LEU A 742 1.45 -24.07 2.34
N SER A 743 2.69 -24.48 2.07
CA SER A 743 3.90 -23.79 2.50
C SER A 743 4.07 -22.41 1.85
N CYS A 744 4.05 -22.29 0.51
CA CYS A 744 4.13 -20.96 -0.11
C CYS A 744 2.91 -20.09 0.20
N ALA A 745 1.73 -20.67 0.32
CA ALA A 745 0.51 -19.96 0.73
C ALA A 745 0.64 -19.35 2.14
N LEU A 746 1.23 -20.09 3.09
CA LEU A 746 1.48 -19.62 4.46
C LEU A 746 2.55 -18.52 4.50
N GLU A 747 3.55 -18.56 3.62
CA GLU A 747 4.53 -17.48 3.49
C GLU A 747 3.97 -16.23 2.81
N ASN A 748 3.04 -16.41 1.87
CA ASN A 748 2.63 -15.33 0.99
C ASN A 748 1.25 -15.52 0.35
N GLN A 749 0.48 -14.44 0.29
CA GLN A 749 -0.90 -14.43 -0.20
C GLN A 749 -1.00 -14.55 -1.74
N ASN A 750 -0.05 -13.99 -2.52
CA ASN A 750 -0.37 -13.52 -3.90
C ASN A 750 0.39 -14.17 -5.08
N SER A 751 1.01 -15.35 -4.94
CA SER A 751 1.76 -15.95 -6.06
C SER A 751 0.86 -16.40 -7.23
N LEU A 752 1.09 -15.86 -8.43
CA LEU A 752 0.42 -16.27 -9.68
C LEU A 752 0.92 -17.60 -10.27
N GLU A 753 2.08 -18.06 -9.85
CA GLU A 753 2.81 -19.20 -10.46
C GLU A 753 2.67 -20.50 -9.64
N CYS A 754 2.12 -20.39 -8.43
CA CYS A 754 1.98 -21.51 -7.51
C CYS A 754 0.53 -22.07 -7.49
N LYS A 755 0.40 -23.36 -7.80
CA LYS A 755 -0.81 -24.13 -7.52
C LYS A 755 -0.85 -24.51 -6.05
N GLY A 756 -1.86 -24.02 -5.33
CA GLY A 756 -1.92 -24.11 -3.88
C GLY A 756 -3.23 -23.60 -3.31
N TYR A 757 -3.42 -23.77 -2.00
CA TYR A 757 -4.57 -23.18 -1.32
C TYR A 757 -4.37 -21.67 -1.11
N LEU A 758 -5.46 -20.92 -0.91
CA LEU A 758 -5.33 -19.53 -0.46
C LEU A 758 -4.80 -19.48 0.98
N GLN A 759 -4.06 -18.42 1.35
CA GLN A 759 -3.38 -18.35 2.66
C GLN A 759 -4.33 -18.63 3.84
N LYS A 760 -5.52 -18.03 3.84
CA LYS A 760 -6.50 -18.23 4.92
C LYS A 760 -6.94 -19.69 5.04
N ASP A 761 -7.16 -20.33 3.90
CA ASP A 761 -7.58 -21.74 3.86
C ASP A 761 -6.41 -22.68 4.18
N ALA A 762 -5.19 -22.35 3.74
CA ALA A 762 -3.97 -23.06 4.10
C ALA A 762 -3.69 -22.99 5.60
N ALA A 763 -3.87 -21.82 6.21
CA ALA A 763 -3.73 -21.62 7.65
C ALA A 763 -4.74 -22.46 8.43
N LYS A 764 -6.03 -22.43 8.04
CA LYS A 764 -7.06 -23.25 8.67
C LYS A 764 -6.78 -24.75 8.52
N LEU A 765 -6.49 -25.23 7.30
CA LEU A 765 -6.23 -26.65 7.04
C LEU A 765 -4.98 -27.12 7.78
N GLY A 766 -3.88 -26.37 7.74
CA GLY A 766 -2.67 -26.68 8.50
C GLY A 766 -2.91 -26.69 10.01
N THR A 767 -3.68 -25.74 10.53
CA THR A 767 -4.08 -25.70 11.94
C THR A 767 -4.88 -26.95 12.32
N ASN A 768 -5.87 -27.34 11.52
CA ASN A 768 -6.64 -28.56 11.74
C ASN A 768 -5.78 -29.81 11.76
N ILE A 769 -4.85 -29.96 10.80
CA ILE A 769 -3.94 -31.12 10.74
C ILE A 769 -3.12 -31.24 12.03
N VAL A 770 -2.57 -30.13 12.52
CA VAL A 770 -1.77 -30.14 13.76
C VAL A 770 -2.63 -30.39 14.99
N ILE A 771 -3.80 -29.76 15.10
CA ILE A 771 -4.73 -29.99 16.22
C ILE A 771 -5.14 -31.46 16.29
N TYR A 772 -5.54 -32.02 15.16
CA TYR A 772 -5.92 -33.42 15.05
C TYR A 772 -4.78 -34.35 15.46
N ALA A 773 -3.56 -34.09 14.99
CA ALA A 773 -2.37 -34.85 15.37
C ALA A 773 -2.07 -34.86 16.88
N LEU A 774 -2.45 -33.81 17.60
CA LEU A 774 -2.22 -33.66 19.04
C LEU A 774 -3.33 -34.27 19.92
N GLN A 775 -4.49 -34.59 19.34
CA GLN A 775 -5.67 -35.06 20.06
C GLN A 775 -5.99 -36.56 19.86
N GLN A 776 -5.30 -37.22 18.92
CA GLN A 776 -5.47 -38.64 18.60
C GLN A 776 -4.77 -39.61 19.56
#